data_AF-A0AAV5FC33-F1
#
_entry.id   AF-A0AAV5FC33-F1
#
_cell.length_a   1.000
_cell.length_b   1.000
_cell.length_c   1.000
_cell.angle_alpha   90.00
_cell.angle_beta   90.00
_cell.angle_gamma   90.00
#
_symmetry.space_group_name_H-M   'P 1'
#
loop_
_entity.id
_entity.type
_entity.pdbx_description
1 polymer ?
#
loop_
_entity_poly.entity_id
_entity_poly.type
_entity_poly.pdbx_seq_one_letter_code
_entity_poly.pdbx_strand_id
1 'polypeptide(L)'
;MGTGGDADKAPALPLETLLALGLDQRTAENALVNNKVTANLTAVIAEAGISGCDKSVGNLLYAVATKYPNNALVHRPVLISYIVSTKIKNPAQLDAALSFLTNIGPDSLDVEKFEEACGVGVVVSIEEIKSTVAEVLKENMEAIMEQRYRINVGSLCGQVRKKHPWGDAKATKEEIDRRLAEILGPKTEADNIKPVKKKKEKPAKAEEKKVAVAASAPPSEEELNPYTIFPQPEENFKVHTEIFFSNGDIWRAHNTKEILEKHLKATGGKVMTRFPPEPNGYLHIGHAKAMFIDFGLAKERNGHCYLRFDDTNPEAEKKEYIDHIQEIVRWMGWEPYKVTYTSDYFQALYDHAVELIRKGLAYVDHQTAEEIKEYREKKMNSPWRDRPVEESLKLFDDMRRGMIAEGAATLRMKQDMQNDNKNMSDLIAYRIKLCTLEFDIRRPSYYWVLVALGLYQPYVWEYSRLNISNTVMSKRKLNRLVTEKWVDGWDDPRLLTLAGLRRRGVSSTAINSFIRGIGITRSDNSLIRVDRLEYHIREELNKTAPRTMVVLRPLKVVITNMEEGKVLDLDGKMWPDAPAEDASSYYKVPFSRTVYIEKTDFRLKDSKDYYGLAPGKSALLRYAFPIKCTDVIYGDNPDDIVEIRAEYDPSKTSKPKGVLHWVAEPAPGVEPLKLEVRLFEKLFMSENPAELDDWLGDLNPHSKEVIKDAYAVPSLATAVLGGKFQFERLGYFAVDTDSTPEKLVFNRTVTLRDSYGKAGPK
;
A
#
# COMPACT_ATOMS: atom_id res chain seq x y z
N MET A 1 51.20 18.36 56.05
CA MET A 1 49.97 18.95 55.47
C MET A 1 49.27 17.84 54.71
N GLY A 2 48.11 17.42 55.19
CA GLY A 2 47.36 16.28 54.67
C GLY A 2 46.56 16.59 53.41
N THR A 3 46.56 15.60 52.52
CA THR A 3 45.42 15.00 51.80
C THR A 3 44.34 15.88 51.18
N GLY A 4 44.10 15.64 49.88
CA GLY A 4 42.82 15.93 49.24
C GLY A 4 42.92 15.75 47.73
N GLY A 5 42.83 14.51 47.25
CA GLY A 5 42.72 14.22 45.82
C GLY A 5 41.37 14.71 45.29
N ASP A 6 41.41 15.48 44.20
CA ASP A 6 40.22 15.71 43.38
C ASP A 6 39.98 14.45 42.56
N ALA A 7 38.94 13.71 42.96
CA ALA A 7 38.38 12.61 42.20
C ALA A 7 37.84 13.13 40.86
N ASP A 8 38.20 12.45 39.77
CA ASP A 8 37.60 12.59 38.44
C ASP A 8 36.06 12.73 38.54
N LYS A 9 35.54 13.93 38.23
CA LYS A 9 34.13 14.08 37.91
C LYS A 9 33.90 13.45 36.54
N ALA A 10 33.22 12.30 36.52
CA ALA A 10 32.75 11.66 35.30
C ALA A 10 32.02 12.68 34.40
N PRO A 11 32.20 12.61 33.07
CA PRO A 11 31.61 13.57 32.13
C PRO A 11 30.08 13.59 32.28
N ALA A 12 29.51 14.80 32.39
CA ALA A 12 28.07 14.98 32.53
C ALA A 12 27.35 14.45 31.28
N LEU A 13 26.40 13.54 31.48
CA LEU A 13 25.60 12.96 30.39
C LEU A 13 24.74 14.07 29.74
N PRO A 14 24.90 14.38 28.45
CA PRO A 14 24.14 15.45 27.80
C PRO A 14 22.65 15.09 27.66
N LEU A 15 21.76 16.08 27.82
CA LEU A 15 20.32 15.91 27.58
C LEU A 15 20.03 15.43 26.15
N GLU A 16 20.80 15.93 25.19
CA GLU A 16 20.72 15.55 23.78
C GLU A 16 20.94 14.04 23.57
N THR A 17 21.86 13.42 24.33
CA THR A 17 22.11 11.98 24.28
C THR A 17 20.90 11.17 24.78
N LEU A 18 20.21 11.65 25.81
CA LEU A 18 19.00 10.99 26.34
C LEU A 18 17.80 11.14 25.40
N LEU A 19 17.66 12.28 24.75
CA LEU A 19 16.64 12.52 23.75
C LEU A 19 16.90 11.70 22.48
N ALA A 20 18.18 11.54 22.07
CA ALA A 20 18.58 10.69 20.95
C ALA A 20 18.30 9.19 21.20
N LEU A 21 18.19 8.77 22.46
CA LEU A 21 17.72 7.43 22.85
C LEU A 21 16.20 7.32 22.88
N GLY A 22 15.44 8.30 22.37
CA GLY A 22 14.00 8.23 22.27
C GLY A 22 13.23 8.41 23.59
N LEU A 23 13.90 8.86 24.66
CA LEU A 23 13.24 9.25 25.90
C LEU A 23 12.49 10.57 25.71
N ASP A 24 11.27 10.67 26.25
CA ASP A 24 10.56 11.94 26.23
C ASP A 24 11.28 12.97 27.11
N GLN A 25 11.10 14.25 26.77
CA GLN A 25 11.84 15.33 27.40
C GLN A 25 11.69 15.37 28.92
N ARG A 26 10.50 15.11 29.44
CA ARG A 26 10.25 15.07 30.88
C ARG A 26 11.01 13.92 31.54
N THR A 27 11.00 12.74 30.94
CA THR A 27 11.74 11.57 31.45
C THR A 27 13.26 11.80 31.41
N ALA A 28 13.78 12.39 30.33
CA ALA A 28 15.19 12.71 30.19
C ALA A 28 15.66 13.75 31.22
N GLU A 29 14.90 14.83 31.41
CA GLU A 29 15.17 15.85 32.43
C GLU A 29 15.13 15.26 33.85
N ASN A 30 14.12 14.44 34.17
CA ASN A 30 14.02 13.78 35.47
C ASN A 30 15.18 12.78 35.70
N ALA A 31 15.65 12.11 34.65
CA ALA A 31 16.77 11.19 34.73
C ALA A 31 18.05 11.95 35.12
N LEU A 32 18.34 13.08 34.48
CA LEU A 32 19.53 13.91 34.73
C LEU A 32 19.59 14.48 36.15
N VAL A 33 18.44 14.77 36.75
CA VAL A 33 18.34 15.28 38.13
C VAL A 33 18.63 14.17 39.15
N ASN A 34 18.45 12.90 38.80
CA ASN A 34 18.71 11.77 39.70
C ASN A 34 20.09 11.17 39.45
N ASN A 35 21.09 11.62 40.23
CA ASN A 35 22.49 11.18 40.11
C ASN A 35 22.70 9.66 39.99
N LYS A 36 21.88 8.85 40.69
CA LYS A 36 21.98 7.39 40.62
C LYS A 36 21.48 6.84 39.29
N VAL A 37 20.35 7.36 38.82
CA VAL A 37 19.78 6.99 37.51
C VAL A 37 20.68 7.48 36.40
N THR A 38 21.20 8.71 36.47
CA THR A 38 22.18 9.24 35.51
C THR A 38 23.41 8.35 35.40
N ALA A 39 24.02 7.96 36.53
CA ALA A 39 25.21 7.11 36.52
C ALA A 39 24.93 5.72 35.91
N ASN A 40 23.81 5.10 36.27
CA ASN A 40 23.42 3.80 35.69
C ASN A 40 23.12 3.91 34.20
N LEU A 41 22.46 4.99 33.78
CA LEU A 41 22.08 5.23 32.40
C LEU A 41 23.31 5.48 31.54
N THR A 42 24.30 6.25 32.02
CA THR A 42 25.60 6.40 31.36
C THR A 42 26.28 5.04 31.12
N ALA A 43 26.26 4.15 32.11
CA ALA A 43 26.84 2.81 31.97
C ALA A 43 26.07 1.94 30.96
N VAL A 44 24.74 1.95 31.01
CA VAL A 44 23.88 1.22 30.05
C VAL A 44 24.08 1.73 28.61
N ILE A 45 24.25 3.04 28.43
CA ILE A 45 24.50 3.65 27.11
C ILE A 45 25.87 3.25 26.57
N ALA A 46 26.89 3.28 27.41
CA ALA A 46 28.24 2.84 27.04
C ALA A 46 28.26 1.35 26.66
N GLU A 47 27.55 0.51 27.42
CA GLU A 47 27.41 -0.93 27.13
C GLU A 47 26.57 -1.21 25.88
N ALA A 48 25.60 -0.37 25.56
CA ALA A 48 24.77 -0.51 24.36
C ALA A 48 25.51 -0.16 23.06
N GLY A 49 26.52 0.71 23.12
CA GLY A 49 27.34 1.07 21.96
C GLY A 49 26.57 1.78 20.84
N ILE A 50 25.43 2.40 21.15
CA ILE A 50 24.56 3.10 20.18
C ILE A 50 24.55 4.61 20.42
N SER A 51 24.48 5.39 19.34
CA SER A 51 24.36 6.86 19.39
C SER A 51 22.91 7.35 19.38
N GLY A 52 21.94 6.48 19.09
CA GLY A 52 20.51 6.76 19.13
C GLY A 52 19.67 5.51 18.84
N CYS A 53 18.40 5.52 19.23
CA CYS A 53 17.47 4.42 18.97
C CYS A 53 16.01 4.89 18.96
N ASP A 54 15.10 3.99 18.55
CA ASP A 54 13.67 4.25 18.65
C ASP A 54 13.21 4.33 20.11
N LYS A 55 12.06 4.96 20.34
CA LYS A 55 11.48 5.16 21.66
C LYS A 55 11.20 3.85 22.41
N SER A 56 10.93 2.74 21.72
CA SER A 56 10.69 1.45 22.37
C SER A 56 11.97 0.91 22.99
N VAL A 57 13.05 0.83 22.20
CA VAL A 57 14.38 0.42 22.65
C VAL A 57 14.89 1.35 23.74
N GLY A 58 14.73 2.65 23.57
CA GLY A 58 15.04 3.69 24.55
C GLY A 58 14.40 3.47 25.91
N ASN A 59 13.08 3.27 25.93
CA ASN A 59 12.34 3.03 27.16
C ASN A 59 12.76 1.72 27.85
N LEU A 60 13.13 0.69 27.09
CA LEU A 60 13.64 -0.57 27.65
C LEU A 60 15.04 -0.38 28.25
N LEU A 61 15.94 0.34 27.58
CA LEU A 61 17.26 0.68 28.12
C LEU A 61 17.16 1.55 29.38
N TYR A 62 16.22 2.50 29.42
CA TYR A 62 15.92 3.28 30.61
C TYR A 62 15.34 2.43 31.74
N ALA A 63 14.47 1.45 31.42
CA ALA A 63 13.98 0.49 32.39
C ALA A 63 15.10 -0.40 32.94
N VAL A 64 16.09 -0.79 32.12
CA VAL A 64 17.31 -1.47 32.60
C VAL A 64 18.08 -0.56 33.56
N ALA A 65 18.35 0.70 33.22
CA ALA A 65 19.08 1.62 34.09
C ALA A 65 18.42 1.84 35.47
N THR A 66 17.09 1.69 35.55
CA THR A 66 16.31 1.94 36.77
C THR A 66 15.97 0.69 37.58
N LYS A 67 15.78 -0.47 36.93
CA LYS A 67 15.27 -1.69 37.57
C LYS A 67 16.26 -2.85 37.60
N TYR A 68 17.43 -2.74 36.97
CA TYR A 68 18.33 -3.88 36.83
C TYR A 68 18.85 -4.39 38.20
N PRO A 69 18.81 -5.72 38.45
CA PRO A 69 19.18 -6.29 39.74
C PRO A 69 20.70 -6.19 40.02
N ASN A 70 21.05 -5.67 41.19
CA ASN A 70 22.46 -5.44 41.58
C ASN A 70 23.27 -6.74 41.70
N ASN A 71 22.63 -7.87 42.04
CA ASN A 71 23.29 -9.16 42.22
C ASN A 71 23.63 -9.88 40.90
N ALA A 72 23.19 -9.35 39.75
CA ALA A 72 23.38 -9.96 38.42
C ALA A 72 24.02 -8.99 37.41
N LEU A 73 24.76 -7.98 37.88
CA LEU A 73 25.37 -6.94 37.02
C LEU A 73 26.29 -7.50 35.94
N VAL A 74 26.90 -8.67 36.17
CA VAL A 74 27.74 -9.38 35.19
C VAL A 74 27.02 -9.70 33.88
N HIS A 75 25.68 -9.84 33.92
CA HIS A 75 24.85 -10.21 32.76
C HIS A 75 24.24 -9.00 32.03
N ARG A 76 24.46 -7.77 32.53
CA ARG A 76 23.81 -6.56 32.00
C ARG A 76 24.16 -6.29 30.52
N PRO A 77 25.42 -6.45 30.07
CA PRO A 77 25.75 -6.27 28.66
C PRO A 77 25.01 -7.26 27.74
N VAL A 78 24.80 -8.51 28.22
CA VAL A 78 24.05 -9.52 27.47
C VAL A 78 22.61 -9.07 27.30
N LEU A 79 21.92 -8.67 28.38
CA LEU A 79 20.54 -8.19 28.29
C LEU A 79 20.40 -6.96 27.36
N ILE A 80 21.36 -6.03 27.43
CA ILE A 80 21.39 -4.84 26.56
C ILE A 80 21.51 -5.25 25.09
N SER A 81 22.38 -6.22 24.75
CA SER A 81 22.52 -6.71 23.38
C SER A 81 21.20 -7.31 22.83
N TYR A 82 20.39 -7.95 23.69
CA TYR A 82 19.08 -8.49 23.32
C TYR A 82 18.03 -7.39 23.09
N ILE A 83 18.11 -6.28 23.81
CA ILE A 83 17.23 -5.12 23.61
C ILE A 83 17.62 -4.38 22.32
N VAL A 84 18.92 -4.14 22.10
CA VAL A 84 19.43 -3.44 20.90
C VAL A 84 19.20 -4.25 19.63
N SER A 85 19.37 -5.57 19.68
CA SER A 85 19.04 -6.47 18.55
C SER A 85 17.54 -6.72 18.39
N THR A 86 16.69 -6.09 19.21
CA THR A 86 15.24 -6.25 19.21
C THR A 86 14.78 -7.69 19.48
N LYS A 87 15.58 -8.53 20.14
CA LYS A 87 15.13 -9.85 20.63
C LYS A 87 14.15 -9.71 21.80
N ILE A 88 14.39 -8.73 22.68
CA ILE A 88 13.46 -8.30 23.74
C ILE A 88 12.81 -7.00 23.28
N LYS A 89 11.50 -7.05 23.02
CA LYS A 89 10.76 -5.99 22.32
C LYS A 89 9.77 -5.25 23.20
N ASN A 90 9.37 -5.84 24.33
CA ASN A 90 8.33 -5.28 25.17
C ASN A 90 8.65 -5.38 26.68
N PRO A 91 7.96 -4.60 27.53
CA PRO A 91 8.21 -4.58 28.97
C PRO A 91 7.99 -5.93 29.68
N ALA A 92 7.09 -6.79 29.18
CA ALA A 92 6.84 -8.09 29.81
C ALA A 92 8.04 -9.04 29.63
N GLN A 93 8.62 -9.07 28.43
CA GLN A 93 9.85 -9.81 28.15
C GLN A 93 11.02 -9.28 28.99
N LEU A 94 11.12 -7.95 29.14
CA LEU A 94 12.14 -7.34 30.00
C LEU A 94 11.94 -7.71 31.47
N ASP A 95 10.73 -7.61 32.02
CA ASP A 95 10.46 -7.95 33.42
C ASP A 95 10.73 -9.45 33.70
N ALA A 96 10.46 -10.33 32.74
CA ALA A 96 10.81 -11.75 32.82
C ALA A 96 12.33 -11.96 32.80
N ALA A 97 13.05 -11.26 31.91
CA ALA A 97 14.51 -11.29 31.87
C ALA A 97 15.14 -10.81 33.19
N LEU A 98 14.66 -9.69 33.73
CA LEU A 98 15.13 -9.17 35.01
C LEU A 98 14.85 -10.15 36.16
N SER A 99 13.69 -10.82 36.16
CA SER A 99 13.35 -11.83 37.16
C SER A 99 14.25 -13.06 37.07
N PHE A 100 14.52 -13.56 35.86
CA PHE A 100 15.43 -14.69 35.63
C PHE A 100 16.85 -14.34 36.10
N LEU A 101 17.35 -13.17 35.72
CA LEU A 101 18.69 -12.69 36.09
C LEU A 101 18.82 -12.50 37.61
N THR A 102 17.76 -12.02 38.27
CA THR A 102 17.74 -11.88 39.74
C THR A 102 17.92 -13.24 40.43
N ASN A 103 17.32 -14.31 39.90
CA ASN A 103 17.36 -15.64 40.48
C ASN A 103 18.70 -16.35 40.30
N ILE A 104 19.40 -16.14 39.17
CA ILE A 104 20.73 -16.73 38.93
C ILE A 104 21.86 -15.91 39.57
N GLY A 105 21.66 -14.59 39.79
CA GLY A 105 22.69 -13.72 40.33
C GLY A 105 23.98 -13.71 39.48
N PRO A 106 25.17 -13.98 40.06
CA PRO A 106 26.44 -13.95 39.34
C PRO A 106 26.77 -15.26 38.60
N ASP A 107 25.94 -16.30 38.72
CA ASP A 107 26.20 -17.62 38.13
C ASP A 107 26.14 -17.58 36.59
N SER A 108 26.74 -18.58 35.93
CA SER A 108 26.81 -18.64 34.45
C SER A 108 25.42 -18.65 33.80
N LEU A 109 25.21 -17.79 32.79
CA LEU A 109 23.94 -17.67 32.08
C LEU A 109 23.77 -18.81 31.06
N ASP A 110 22.78 -19.67 31.30
CA ASP A 110 22.29 -20.65 30.33
C ASP A 110 21.42 -19.93 29.30
N VAL A 111 21.93 -19.77 28.08
CA VAL A 111 21.32 -18.94 27.03
C VAL A 111 19.98 -19.52 26.57
N GLU A 112 19.85 -20.85 26.48
CA GLU A 112 18.61 -21.49 26.02
C GLU A 112 17.49 -21.30 27.04
N LYS A 113 17.78 -21.54 28.33
CA LYS A 113 16.80 -21.30 29.41
C LYS A 113 16.45 -19.83 29.57
N PHE A 114 17.40 -18.94 29.33
CA PHE A 114 17.17 -17.50 29.36
C PHE A 114 16.25 -17.05 28.21
N GLU A 115 16.53 -17.46 26.98
CA GLU A 115 15.69 -17.14 25.81
C GLU A 115 14.27 -17.69 25.98
N GLU A 116 14.12 -18.92 26.47
CA GLU A 116 12.83 -19.56 26.76
C GLU A 116 12.05 -18.79 27.85
N ALA A 117 12.70 -18.49 28.99
CA ALA A 117 12.08 -17.77 30.10
C ALA A 117 11.65 -16.34 29.74
N CYS A 118 12.32 -15.71 28.78
CA CYS A 118 12.04 -14.35 28.31
C CYS A 118 11.08 -14.30 27.12
N GLY A 119 10.68 -15.46 26.56
CA GLY A 119 9.87 -15.52 25.35
C GLY A 119 10.56 -14.91 24.13
N VAL A 120 11.89 -15.04 24.02
CA VAL A 120 12.64 -14.60 22.84
C VAL A 120 12.25 -15.48 21.66
N GLY A 121 11.91 -14.87 20.53
CA GLY A 121 11.42 -15.57 19.34
C GLY A 121 9.92 -15.93 19.37
N VAL A 122 9.25 -15.77 20.51
CA VAL A 122 7.79 -15.96 20.60
C VAL A 122 7.08 -14.74 20.02
N VAL A 123 6.39 -14.93 18.89
CA VAL A 123 5.55 -13.91 18.26
C VAL A 123 4.10 -14.30 18.46
N VAL A 124 3.40 -13.59 19.35
CA VAL A 124 1.95 -13.74 19.49
C VAL A 124 1.29 -12.90 18.40
N SER A 125 0.64 -13.56 17.45
CA SER A 125 -0.07 -12.92 16.33
C SER A 125 -1.33 -12.20 16.81
N ILE A 126 -1.81 -11.23 16.02
CA ILE A 126 -3.07 -10.53 16.29
C ILE A 126 -4.24 -11.53 16.23
N GLU A 127 -4.16 -12.54 15.36
CA GLU A 127 -5.12 -13.63 15.23
C GLU A 127 -5.21 -14.49 16.50
N GLU A 128 -4.09 -14.84 17.12
CA GLU A 128 -4.06 -15.57 18.40
C GLU A 128 -4.63 -14.74 19.55
N ILE A 129 -4.33 -13.44 19.60
CA ILE A 129 -4.95 -12.50 20.55
C ILE A 129 -6.46 -12.47 20.34
N LYS A 130 -6.93 -12.32 19.09
CA LYS A 130 -8.36 -12.34 18.73
C LYS A 130 -9.05 -13.62 19.16
N SER A 131 -8.44 -14.77 18.90
CA SER A 131 -8.98 -16.08 19.29
C SER A 131 -9.09 -16.21 20.81
N THR A 132 -8.04 -15.81 21.52
CA THR A 132 -7.98 -15.94 22.99
C THR A 132 -8.91 -14.95 23.69
N VAL A 133 -9.05 -13.74 23.15
CA VAL A 133 -10.05 -12.78 23.62
C VAL A 133 -11.45 -13.34 23.40
N ALA A 134 -11.74 -13.95 22.25
CA ALA A 134 -13.03 -14.59 22.01
C ALA A 134 -13.33 -15.71 23.02
N GLU A 135 -12.35 -16.54 23.35
CA GLU A 135 -12.47 -17.56 24.40
C GLU A 135 -12.73 -16.95 25.77
N VAL A 136 -11.92 -15.98 26.20
CA VAL A 136 -12.08 -15.32 27.51
C VAL A 136 -13.43 -14.63 27.62
N LEU A 137 -13.92 -13.98 26.56
CA LEU A 137 -15.25 -13.38 26.56
C LEU A 137 -16.36 -14.44 26.61
N LYS A 138 -16.18 -15.59 25.96
CA LYS A 138 -17.12 -16.71 26.05
C LYS A 138 -17.16 -17.31 27.45
N GLU A 139 -16.01 -17.50 28.09
CA GLU A 139 -15.88 -18.00 29.46
C GLU A 139 -16.52 -17.05 30.50
N ASN A 140 -16.56 -15.75 30.23
CA ASN A 140 -17.13 -14.74 31.11
C ASN A 140 -18.50 -14.22 30.63
N MET A 141 -19.16 -14.89 29.67
CA MET A 141 -20.35 -14.38 28.99
C MET A 141 -21.52 -14.08 29.94
N GLU A 142 -21.77 -14.94 30.93
CA GLU A 142 -22.84 -14.70 31.91
C GLU A 142 -22.61 -13.41 32.71
N ALA A 143 -21.39 -13.20 33.20
CA ALA A 143 -21.01 -11.98 33.92
C ALA A 143 -21.02 -10.74 33.00
N ILE A 144 -20.66 -10.90 31.73
CA ILE A 144 -20.72 -9.83 30.71
C ILE A 144 -22.17 -9.40 30.48
N MET A 145 -23.10 -10.35 30.34
CA MET A 145 -24.51 -10.04 30.11
C MET A 145 -25.17 -9.42 31.34
N GLU A 146 -24.81 -9.86 32.55
CA GLU A 146 -25.32 -9.32 33.82
C GLU A 146 -24.77 -7.91 34.12
N GLN A 147 -23.46 -7.72 34.00
CA GLN A 147 -22.79 -6.48 34.38
C GLN A 147 -22.67 -5.48 33.23
N ARG A 148 -22.89 -5.91 31.99
CA ARG A 148 -22.72 -5.12 30.76
C ARG A 148 -21.39 -4.37 30.78
N TYR A 149 -21.41 -3.05 30.53
CA TYR A 149 -20.23 -2.20 30.52
C TYR A 149 -19.63 -1.92 31.91
N ARG A 150 -20.22 -2.46 32.98
CA ARG A 150 -19.67 -2.37 34.35
C ARG A 150 -18.70 -3.50 34.66
N ILE A 151 -18.55 -4.48 33.77
CA ILE A 151 -17.60 -5.57 33.94
C ILE A 151 -16.17 -5.03 34.02
N ASN A 152 -15.35 -5.63 34.88
CA ASN A 152 -13.96 -5.23 35.05
C ASN A 152 -13.11 -5.70 33.87
N VAL A 153 -12.98 -4.84 32.84
CA VAL A 153 -12.12 -5.07 31.67
C VAL A 153 -10.67 -5.40 32.05
N GLY A 154 -10.15 -4.83 33.15
CA GLY A 154 -8.82 -5.15 33.64
C GLY A 154 -8.67 -6.62 34.07
N SER A 155 -9.72 -7.23 34.60
CA SER A 155 -9.75 -8.66 34.92
C SER A 155 -9.70 -9.52 33.66
N LEU A 156 -10.45 -9.15 32.61
CA LEU A 156 -10.47 -9.84 31.33
C LEU A 156 -9.10 -9.75 30.63
N CYS A 157 -8.49 -8.57 30.60
CA CYS A 157 -7.12 -8.39 30.11
C CYS A 157 -6.12 -9.25 30.90
N GLY A 158 -6.32 -9.39 32.21
CA GLY A 158 -5.50 -10.25 33.06
C GLY A 158 -5.61 -11.74 32.72
N GLN A 159 -6.80 -12.22 32.35
CA GLN A 159 -7.00 -13.61 31.91
C GLN A 159 -6.34 -13.88 30.56
N VAL A 160 -6.45 -12.96 29.59
CA VAL A 160 -5.76 -13.09 28.31
C VAL A 160 -4.24 -13.04 28.50
N ARG A 161 -3.73 -12.16 29.36
CA ARG A 161 -2.29 -12.09 29.69
C ARG A 161 -1.76 -13.37 30.34
N LYS A 162 -2.58 -14.14 31.06
CA LYS A 162 -2.16 -15.45 31.59
C LYS A 162 -1.98 -16.49 30.49
N LYS A 163 -2.82 -16.47 29.45
CA LYS A 163 -2.73 -17.37 28.29
C LYS A 163 -1.65 -16.92 27.29
N HIS A 164 -1.44 -15.61 27.14
CA HIS A 164 -0.41 -14.99 26.29
C HIS A 164 0.42 -13.97 27.06
N PRO A 165 1.45 -14.40 27.83
CA PRO A 165 2.28 -13.52 28.64
C PRO A 165 3.05 -12.46 27.83
N TRP A 166 3.38 -12.79 26.58
CA TRP A 166 4.16 -11.96 25.66
C TRP A 166 3.32 -11.16 24.66
N GLY A 167 1.99 -11.32 24.72
CA GLY A 167 1.06 -10.65 23.80
C GLY A 167 0.99 -9.13 24.04
N ASP A 168 0.65 -8.39 22.98
CA ASP A 168 0.47 -6.95 23.08
C ASP A 168 -0.74 -6.61 23.97
N ALA A 169 -0.46 -6.01 25.13
CA ALA A 169 -1.47 -5.63 26.12
C ALA A 169 -2.42 -4.54 25.61
N LYS A 170 -1.95 -3.65 24.73
CA LYS A 170 -2.77 -2.62 24.09
C LYS A 170 -3.70 -3.27 23.07
N ALA A 171 -3.18 -4.12 22.19
CA ALA A 171 -3.99 -4.84 21.20
C ALA A 171 -5.04 -5.75 21.88
N THR A 172 -4.66 -6.42 22.97
CA THR A 172 -5.57 -7.24 23.79
C THR A 172 -6.74 -6.42 24.34
N LYS A 173 -6.43 -5.24 24.90
CA LYS A 173 -7.47 -4.36 25.45
C LYS A 173 -8.40 -3.82 24.36
N GLU A 174 -7.85 -3.39 23.23
CA GLU A 174 -8.61 -2.86 22.10
C GLU A 174 -9.55 -3.94 21.50
N GLU A 175 -9.08 -5.19 21.41
CA GLU A 175 -9.88 -6.33 20.98
C GLU A 175 -11.04 -6.62 21.96
N ILE A 176 -10.77 -6.64 23.27
CA ILE A 176 -11.79 -6.84 24.31
C ILE A 176 -12.85 -5.73 24.24
N ASP A 177 -12.43 -4.47 24.16
CA ASP A 177 -13.33 -3.32 24.09
C ASP A 177 -14.20 -3.37 22.82
N ARG A 178 -13.64 -3.78 21.67
CA ARG A 178 -14.37 -3.95 20.41
C ARG A 178 -15.42 -5.05 20.50
N ARG A 179 -15.03 -6.24 20.95
CA ARG A 179 -15.93 -7.40 21.08
C ARG A 179 -17.02 -7.19 22.13
N LEU A 180 -16.70 -6.53 23.25
CA LEU A 180 -17.72 -6.15 24.24
C LEU A 180 -18.74 -5.19 23.63
N ALA A 181 -18.33 -4.27 22.76
CA ALA A 181 -19.26 -3.39 22.05
C ALA A 181 -20.13 -4.13 21.02
N GLU A 182 -19.58 -5.15 20.33
CA GLU A 182 -20.36 -6.05 19.46
C GLU A 182 -21.40 -6.85 20.25
N ILE A 183 -21.03 -7.39 21.42
CA ILE A 183 -21.90 -8.22 22.27
C ILE A 183 -22.98 -7.38 22.96
N LEU A 184 -22.63 -6.23 23.53
CA LEU A 184 -23.51 -5.46 24.42
C LEU A 184 -24.32 -4.36 23.71
N GLY A 185 -23.95 -4.01 22.47
CA GLY A 185 -24.58 -2.92 21.73
C GLY A 185 -24.29 -1.54 22.34
N PRO A 186 -25.02 -0.47 21.96
CA PRO A 186 -24.74 0.89 22.44
C PRO A 186 -24.89 1.01 23.96
N LYS A 187 -24.04 1.84 24.58
CA LYS A 187 -24.15 2.18 26.00
C LYS A 187 -25.47 2.91 26.27
N THR A 188 -26.21 2.42 27.25
CA THR A 188 -27.49 2.99 27.71
C THR A 188 -27.31 3.77 29.01
N GLU A 189 -28.30 4.56 29.43
CA GLU A 189 -28.23 5.27 30.72
C GLU A 189 -28.11 4.32 31.94
N ALA A 190 -28.66 3.10 31.82
CA ALA A 190 -28.50 2.07 32.84
C ALA A 190 -27.03 1.62 33.01
N ASP A 191 -26.21 1.71 31.97
CA ASP A 191 -24.77 1.38 32.02
C ASP A 191 -23.95 2.46 32.77
N ASN A 192 -24.50 3.67 32.94
CA ASN A 192 -23.88 4.78 33.66
C ASN A 192 -24.17 4.77 35.17
N ILE A 193 -25.07 3.90 35.64
CA ILE A 193 -25.39 3.72 37.06
C ILE A 193 -24.23 2.99 37.73
N LYS A 194 -23.43 3.74 38.50
CA LYS A 194 -22.33 3.17 39.29
C LYS A 194 -22.91 2.26 40.40
N PRO A 195 -22.36 1.06 40.62
CA PRO A 195 -22.75 0.24 41.77
C PRO A 195 -22.43 0.98 43.08
N VAL A 196 -23.35 0.92 44.04
CA VAL A 196 -23.25 1.59 45.34
C VAL A 196 -22.05 1.04 46.13
N LYS A 197 -21.00 1.84 46.27
CA LYS A 197 -19.88 1.59 47.20
C LYS A 197 -20.12 2.30 48.53
N LYS A 198 -19.93 1.60 49.67
CA LYS A 198 -19.85 2.18 51.03
C LYS A 198 -18.75 3.26 51.09
N LYS A 199 -19.07 4.38 51.78
CA LYS A 199 -18.28 5.61 51.94
C LYS A 199 -16.88 5.40 52.58
N LYS A 200 -15.87 6.08 52.03
CA LYS A 200 -14.99 7.01 52.77
C LYS A 200 -14.52 8.14 51.84
N GLU A 201 -14.26 9.30 52.45
CA GLU A 201 -14.38 10.68 51.95
C GLU A 201 -13.23 11.21 51.06
N LYS A 202 -13.54 12.31 50.35
CA LYS A 202 -12.71 13.08 49.38
C LYS A 202 -12.18 14.40 50.01
N PRO A 203 -11.14 15.02 49.44
CA PRO A 203 -11.34 16.23 48.62
C PRO A 203 -10.60 16.14 47.26
N ALA A 204 -11.22 16.35 46.07
CA ALA A 204 -11.54 17.62 45.36
C ALA A 204 -10.29 18.46 45.05
N LYS A 205 -9.96 18.98 43.86
CA LYS A 205 -10.53 19.24 42.50
C LYS A 205 -9.28 19.55 41.62
N ALA A 206 -9.13 19.32 40.31
CA ALA A 206 -9.81 19.88 39.12
C ALA A 206 -9.16 19.22 37.87
N GLU A 207 -9.91 18.78 36.85
CA GLU A 207 -9.96 19.35 35.46
C GLU A 207 -8.62 19.30 34.70
N GLU A 208 -8.46 18.82 33.46
CA GLU A 208 -9.33 18.37 32.39
C GLU A 208 -8.48 17.55 31.39
N LYS A 209 -9.15 16.67 30.62
CA LYS A 209 -8.91 16.28 29.20
C LYS A 209 -7.46 16.31 28.67
N LYS A 210 -6.89 15.12 28.38
CA LYS A 210 -6.74 14.58 27.00
C LYS A 210 -6.27 15.64 25.99
N VAL A 211 -5.04 15.51 25.49
CA VAL A 211 -4.71 15.42 24.05
C VAL A 211 -3.33 14.75 23.92
N ALA A 212 -3.26 13.65 23.15
CA ALA A 212 -2.02 13.15 22.55
C ALA A 212 -1.53 14.23 21.58
N VAL A 213 -0.33 14.77 21.76
CA VAL A 213 0.88 14.23 21.13
C VAL A 213 0.62 13.82 19.68
N ALA A 214 0.95 14.73 18.77
CA ALA A 214 1.80 14.40 17.65
C ALA A 214 2.99 15.36 17.69
N ALA A 215 4.12 14.85 18.17
CA ALA A 215 5.43 15.36 17.83
C ALA A 215 6.25 14.13 17.43
N SER A 216 6.58 14.05 16.14
CA SER A 216 7.92 13.66 15.73
C SER A 216 8.11 14.04 14.27
N ALA A 217 8.97 15.03 14.02
CA ALA A 217 9.81 15.05 12.82
C ALA A 217 11.18 14.46 13.19
N PRO A 218 11.47 13.28 12.68
CA PRO A 218 12.45 13.01 11.64
C PRO A 218 11.72 12.91 10.28
N PRO A 219 12.39 12.77 9.13
CA PRO A 219 13.54 13.51 8.57
C PRO A 219 13.10 14.99 8.49
N SER A 220 13.28 15.79 7.43
CA SER A 220 12.35 16.94 7.33
C SER A 220 10.94 16.36 7.36
N GLU A 221 10.07 16.91 8.21
CA GLU A 221 8.78 16.39 8.71
C GLU A 221 7.80 15.83 7.63
N GLU A 222 8.15 15.99 6.35
CA GLU A 222 7.49 15.50 5.15
C GLU A 222 7.79 14.03 4.76
N GLU A 223 8.86 13.38 5.24
CA GLU A 223 9.27 12.04 4.75
C GLU A 223 8.79 10.81 5.56
N LEU A 224 8.35 10.92 6.83
CA LEU A 224 8.04 9.73 7.66
C LEU A 224 6.55 9.37 7.84
N ASN A 225 5.65 10.25 7.44
CA ASN A 225 4.23 9.90 7.35
C ASN A 225 3.58 10.78 6.27
N PRO A 226 3.24 10.23 5.09
CA PRO A 226 2.71 11.04 3.98
C PRO A 226 1.37 11.70 4.32
N TYR A 227 0.72 11.33 5.43
CA TYR A 227 -0.56 11.86 5.87
C TYR A 227 -0.46 13.09 6.82
N THR A 228 0.75 13.55 7.15
CA THR A 228 0.95 14.75 8.00
C THR A 228 0.47 16.03 7.33
N ILE A 229 0.47 16.05 5.99
CA ILE A 229 -0.01 17.18 5.18
C ILE A 229 -1.51 17.45 5.31
N PHE A 230 -2.30 16.48 5.80
CA PHE A 230 -3.74 16.64 5.98
C PHE A 230 -4.06 17.43 7.27
N PRO A 231 -5.10 18.29 7.25
CA PRO A 231 -5.48 19.12 8.39
C PRO A 231 -5.69 18.32 9.68
N GLN A 232 -5.31 18.92 10.81
CA GLN A 232 -5.55 18.35 12.14
C GLN A 232 -6.97 18.64 12.64
N PRO A 233 -7.56 17.81 13.53
CA PRO A 233 -8.92 18.01 14.02
C PRO A 233 -9.20 19.39 14.61
N GLU A 234 -8.20 20.02 15.23
CA GLU A 234 -8.27 21.35 15.83
C GLU A 234 -8.49 22.45 14.78
N GLU A 235 -8.14 22.18 13.52
CA GLU A 235 -8.29 23.11 12.40
C GLU A 235 -9.72 23.18 11.86
N ASN A 236 -10.63 22.33 12.34
CA ASN A 236 -12.04 22.34 11.90
C ASN A 236 -12.78 23.65 12.17
N PHE A 237 -12.32 24.45 13.16
CA PHE A 237 -12.87 25.77 13.49
C PHE A 237 -12.32 26.91 12.63
N LYS A 238 -11.20 26.68 11.94
CA LYS A 238 -10.60 27.71 11.08
C LYS A 238 -11.53 27.96 9.89
N VAL A 239 -11.39 29.14 9.29
CA VAL A 239 -12.00 29.41 7.99
C VAL A 239 -11.37 28.47 6.97
N HIS A 240 -12.15 27.55 6.43
CA HIS A 240 -11.71 26.57 5.43
C HIS A 240 -11.51 27.25 4.08
N THR A 241 -12.42 28.17 3.73
CA THR A 241 -12.33 28.97 2.52
C THR A 241 -13.15 30.25 2.65
N GLU A 242 -12.72 31.29 1.96
CA GLU A 242 -13.49 32.52 1.78
C GLU A 242 -14.16 32.48 0.40
N ILE A 243 -15.45 32.78 0.37
CA ILE A 243 -16.26 32.89 -0.84
C ILE A 243 -16.53 34.37 -1.05
N PHE A 244 -15.85 34.94 -2.03
CA PHE A 244 -15.99 36.34 -2.42
C PHE A 244 -17.16 36.48 -3.38
N PHE A 245 -17.99 37.50 -3.17
CA PHE A 245 -19.09 37.87 -4.07
C PHE A 245 -18.80 39.21 -4.73
N SER A 246 -19.30 39.39 -5.95
CA SER A 246 -19.15 40.61 -6.75
C SER A 246 -19.76 41.86 -6.12
N ASN A 247 -20.70 41.71 -5.19
CA ASN A 247 -21.31 42.81 -4.44
C ASN A 247 -20.45 43.26 -3.23
N GLY A 248 -19.29 42.66 -3.01
CA GLY A 248 -18.40 42.97 -1.89
C GLY A 248 -18.60 42.09 -0.65
N ASP A 249 -19.61 41.21 -0.64
CA ASP A 249 -19.82 40.26 0.45
C ASP A 249 -18.72 39.19 0.45
N ILE A 250 -18.33 38.75 1.65
CA ILE A 250 -17.37 37.66 1.84
C ILE A 250 -17.96 36.67 2.83
N TRP A 251 -18.30 35.48 2.34
CA TRP A 251 -18.72 34.38 3.21
C TRP A 251 -17.51 33.59 3.66
N ARG A 252 -17.39 33.38 4.96
CA ARG A 252 -16.28 32.61 5.56
C ARG A 252 -16.78 31.24 5.98
N ALA A 253 -16.50 30.23 5.16
CA ALA A 253 -16.88 28.86 5.43
C ALA A 253 -16.06 28.33 6.62
N HIS A 254 -16.73 28.04 7.73
CA HIS A 254 -16.16 27.43 8.93
C HIS A 254 -17.24 26.65 9.69
N ASN A 255 -16.83 25.68 10.51
CA ASN A 255 -17.77 24.98 11.39
C ASN A 255 -18.04 25.80 12.66
N THR A 256 -19.33 25.99 12.99
CA THR A 256 -19.73 26.52 14.29
C THR A 256 -19.54 25.46 15.37
N LYS A 257 -19.47 25.89 16.64
CA LYS A 257 -19.35 24.97 17.80
C LYS A 257 -20.48 23.95 17.84
N GLU A 258 -21.72 24.39 17.65
CA GLU A 258 -22.91 23.53 17.68
C GLU A 258 -22.88 22.46 16.59
N ILE A 259 -22.52 22.84 15.36
CA ILE A 259 -22.39 21.91 14.24
C ILE A 259 -21.29 20.88 14.52
N LEU A 260 -20.15 21.32 15.08
CA LEU A 260 -19.05 20.42 15.39
C LEU A 260 -19.39 19.48 16.55
N GLU A 261 -20.08 19.93 17.59
CA GLU A 261 -20.52 19.07 18.70
C GLU A 261 -21.46 17.97 18.20
N LYS A 262 -22.40 18.31 17.32
CA LYS A 262 -23.28 17.33 16.67
C LYS A 262 -22.48 16.34 15.82
N HIS A 263 -21.49 16.83 15.06
CA HIS A 263 -20.60 15.99 14.26
C HIS A 263 -19.79 15.04 15.14
N LEU A 264 -19.11 15.55 16.16
CA LEU A 264 -18.28 14.76 17.08
C LEU A 264 -19.09 13.70 17.83
N LYS A 265 -20.34 14.01 18.19
CA LYS A 265 -21.27 13.04 18.78
C LYS A 265 -21.62 11.92 17.79
N ALA A 266 -21.81 12.24 16.51
CA ALA A 266 -22.14 11.27 15.47
C ALA A 266 -20.94 10.39 15.06
N THR A 267 -19.73 10.96 14.99
CA THR A 267 -18.52 10.25 14.56
C THR A 267 -17.72 9.64 15.71
N GLY A 268 -18.04 10.00 16.95
CA GLY A 268 -17.22 9.66 18.12
C GLY A 268 -15.83 10.31 18.09
N GLY A 269 -15.64 11.37 17.29
CA GLY A 269 -14.35 12.03 17.08
C GLY A 269 -13.38 11.26 16.17
N LYS A 270 -13.85 10.22 15.46
CA LYS A 270 -13.03 9.49 14.50
C LYS A 270 -12.89 10.24 13.18
N VAL A 271 -11.76 10.07 12.51
CA VAL A 271 -11.55 10.55 11.14
C VAL A 271 -12.46 9.76 10.19
N MET A 272 -13.21 10.47 9.35
CA MET A 272 -14.13 9.86 8.38
C MET A 272 -13.71 10.29 6.97
N THR A 273 -13.25 9.33 6.16
CA THR A 273 -12.91 9.53 4.75
C THR A 273 -13.87 8.73 3.85
N ARG A 274 -13.76 8.92 2.53
CA ARG A 274 -14.51 8.12 1.56
C ARG A 274 -13.71 7.99 0.28
N PHE A 275 -13.69 6.81 -0.33
CA PHE A 275 -13.27 6.61 -1.70
C PHE A 275 -14.53 6.52 -2.57
N PRO A 276 -14.80 7.51 -3.46
CA PRO A 276 -16.07 7.58 -4.19
C PRO A 276 -15.97 7.31 -5.70
N PRO A 277 -15.70 6.05 -6.14
CA PRO A 277 -15.58 5.76 -7.56
C PRO A 277 -16.94 5.71 -8.25
N GLU A 278 -16.96 6.11 -9.52
CA GLU A 278 -18.10 5.84 -10.41
C GLU A 278 -18.08 4.36 -10.84
N PRO A 279 -19.18 3.62 -10.71
CA PRO A 279 -19.27 2.19 -11.07
C PRO A 279 -19.54 1.99 -12.57
N ASN A 280 -18.75 2.63 -13.42
CA ASN A 280 -18.98 2.69 -14.86
C ASN A 280 -17.71 2.41 -15.69
N GLY A 281 -16.66 1.88 -15.05
CA GLY A 281 -15.40 1.53 -15.69
C GLY A 281 -14.41 0.87 -14.73
N TYR A 282 -13.32 0.36 -15.28
CA TYR A 282 -12.25 -0.26 -14.52
C TYR A 282 -11.34 0.80 -13.86
N LEU A 283 -10.91 0.52 -12.64
CA LEU A 283 -9.94 1.36 -11.93
C LEU A 283 -8.56 1.26 -12.59
N HIS A 284 -7.86 2.38 -12.63
CA HIS A 284 -6.46 2.49 -13.04
C HIS A 284 -5.54 2.94 -11.90
N ILE A 285 -4.22 2.92 -12.11
CA ILE A 285 -3.22 3.22 -11.08
C ILE A 285 -3.42 4.58 -10.38
N GLY A 286 -3.94 5.59 -11.07
CA GLY A 286 -4.37 6.84 -10.43
C GLY A 286 -5.38 6.66 -9.27
N HIS A 287 -6.29 5.69 -9.38
CA HIS A 287 -7.23 5.34 -8.32
C HIS A 287 -6.53 4.64 -7.14
N ALA A 288 -5.40 3.96 -7.36
CA ALA A 288 -4.63 3.44 -6.23
C ALA A 288 -4.07 4.57 -5.36
N LYS A 289 -3.67 5.72 -5.94
CA LYS A 289 -3.32 6.92 -5.16
C LYS A 289 -4.50 7.44 -4.36
N ALA A 290 -5.68 7.51 -4.96
CA ALA A 290 -6.91 7.90 -4.25
C ALA A 290 -7.22 6.95 -3.08
N MET A 291 -7.19 5.63 -3.30
CA MET A 291 -7.39 4.65 -2.24
C MET A 291 -6.33 4.76 -1.13
N PHE A 292 -5.06 4.92 -1.49
CA PHE A 292 -3.97 5.13 -0.54
C PHE A 292 -4.22 6.36 0.33
N ILE A 293 -4.73 7.44 -0.25
CA ILE A 293 -5.10 8.65 0.50
C ILE A 293 -6.30 8.39 1.41
N ASP A 294 -7.43 7.96 0.85
CA ASP A 294 -8.69 7.88 1.59
C ASP A 294 -8.66 6.78 2.65
N PHE A 295 -8.32 5.55 2.26
CA PHE A 295 -8.23 4.44 3.20
C PHE A 295 -7.00 4.54 4.10
N GLY A 296 -5.86 4.98 3.55
CA GLY A 296 -4.63 5.10 4.32
C GLY A 296 -4.70 6.17 5.39
N LEU A 297 -5.28 7.35 5.10
CA LEU A 297 -5.48 8.40 6.11
C LEU A 297 -6.42 7.93 7.23
N ALA A 298 -7.52 7.26 6.88
CA ALA A 298 -8.41 6.69 7.89
C ALA A 298 -7.70 5.63 8.73
N LYS A 299 -6.96 4.71 8.10
CA LYS A 299 -6.21 3.67 8.81
C LYS A 299 -5.16 4.27 9.75
N GLU A 300 -4.41 5.26 9.29
CA GLU A 300 -3.37 5.95 10.06
C GLU A 300 -3.95 6.65 11.29
N ARG A 301 -5.11 7.30 11.15
CA ARG A 301 -5.76 8.07 12.23
C ARG A 301 -6.83 7.27 12.99
N ASN A 302 -6.81 5.93 12.90
CA ASN A 302 -7.78 5.03 13.55
C ASN A 302 -9.26 5.42 13.28
N GLY A 303 -9.52 5.85 12.05
CA GLY A 303 -10.79 6.31 11.53
C GLY A 303 -11.53 5.27 10.69
N HIS A 304 -12.47 5.74 9.88
CA HIS A 304 -13.30 4.94 9.00
C HIS A 304 -13.30 5.52 7.59
N CYS A 305 -13.11 4.66 6.59
CA CYS A 305 -13.25 5.01 5.18
C CYS A 305 -14.47 4.31 4.59
N TYR A 306 -15.38 5.09 4.00
CA TYR A 306 -16.50 4.55 3.21
C TYR A 306 -16.03 4.21 1.78
N LEU A 307 -16.50 3.10 1.23
CA LEU A 307 -16.52 2.91 -0.22
C LEU A 307 -17.89 3.37 -0.70
N ARG A 308 -17.95 4.54 -1.35
CA ARG A 308 -19.24 5.12 -1.77
C ARG A 308 -19.35 5.18 -3.27
N PHE A 309 -20.16 4.32 -3.87
CA PHE A 309 -20.37 4.38 -5.32
C PHE A 309 -21.06 5.69 -5.71
N ASP A 310 -20.46 6.42 -6.66
CA ASP A 310 -21.10 7.58 -7.27
C ASP A 310 -22.03 7.10 -8.39
N ASP A 311 -23.21 6.67 -7.97
CA ASP A 311 -24.29 6.08 -8.76
C ASP A 311 -25.38 7.13 -9.08
N THR A 312 -24.91 8.34 -9.39
CA THR A 312 -25.79 9.44 -9.81
C THR A 312 -26.30 9.28 -11.24
N ASN A 313 -25.79 8.29 -11.98
CA ASN A 313 -26.08 8.06 -13.39
C ASN A 313 -26.47 6.59 -13.65
N PRO A 314 -27.77 6.27 -13.58
CA PRO A 314 -28.26 4.89 -13.55
C PRO A 314 -27.99 4.07 -14.82
N GLU A 315 -27.77 4.71 -15.98
CA GLU A 315 -27.44 4.00 -17.23
C GLU A 315 -25.96 3.59 -17.33
N ALA A 316 -25.08 4.29 -16.62
CA ALA A 316 -23.65 4.02 -16.65
C ALA A 316 -23.26 2.90 -15.68
N GLU A 317 -24.14 2.56 -14.74
CA GLU A 317 -23.92 1.59 -13.69
C GLU A 317 -24.04 0.17 -14.22
N LYS A 318 -23.00 -0.62 -13.99
CA LYS A 318 -23.07 -2.06 -14.22
C LYS A 318 -22.61 -2.79 -12.98
N LYS A 319 -23.34 -3.84 -12.62
CA LYS A 319 -22.99 -4.73 -11.51
C LYS A 319 -21.55 -5.25 -11.64
N GLU A 320 -21.12 -5.58 -12.86
CA GLU A 320 -19.74 -5.96 -13.17
C GLU A 320 -18.69 -4.97 -12.64
N TYR A 321 -18.90 -3.66 -12.84
CA TYR A 321 -17.96 -2.64 -12.35
C TYR A 321 -18.01 -2.50 -10.83
N ILE A 322 -19.19 -2.61 -10.22
CA ILE A 322 -19.35 -2.60 -8.76
C ILE A 322 -18.58 -3.76 -8.13
N ASP A 323 -18.78 -4.97 -8.64
CA ASP A 323 -18.16 -6.19 -8.14
C ASP A 323 -16.63 -6.12 -8.33
N HIS A 324 -16.18 -5.69 -9.50
CA HIS A 324 -14.76 -5.52 -9.80
C HIS A 324 -14.08 -4.44 -8.94
N ILE A 325 -14.73 -3.29 -8.72
CA ILE A 325 -14.20 -2.23 -7.84
C ILE A 325 -14.02 -2.77 -6.43
N GLN A 326 -15.00 -3.49 -5.89
CA GLN A 326 -14.88 -4.11 -4.55
C GLN A 326 -13.79 -5.17 -4.49
N GLU A 327 -13.62 -5.97 -5.55
CA GLU A 327 -12.52 -6.92 -5.64
C GLU A 327 -11.16 -6.21 -5.62
N ILE A 328 -10.99 -5.15 -6.41
CA ILE A 328 -9.74 -4.38 -6.46
C ILE A 328 -9.43 -3.69 -5.14
N VAL A 329 -10.44 -3.09 -4.48
CA VAL A 329 -10.26 -2.48 -3.15
C VAL A 329 -9.72 -3.51 -2.16
N ARG A 330 -10.29 -4.72 -2.14
CA ARG A 330 -9.81 -5.83 -1.30
C ARG A 330 -8.42 -6.31 -1.70
N TRP A 331 -8.16 -6.50 -3.00
CA TRP A 331 -6.85 -6.89 -3.52
C TRP A 331 -5.75 -5.88 -3.17
N MET A 332 -6.07 -4.59 -3.17
CA MET A 332 -5.18 -3.51 -2.76
C MET A 332 -4.88 -3.49 -1.24
N GLY A 333 -5.54 -4.34 -0.46
CA GLY A 333 -5.36 -4.49 0.99
C GLY A 333 -6.20 -3.54 1.82
N TRP A 334 -7.26 -2.97 1.24
CA TRP A 334 -8.17 -2.05 1.91
C TRP A 334 -9.48 -2.72 2.30
N GLU A 335 -10.01 -2.35 3.46
CA GLU A 335 -11.30 -2.80 3.96
C GLU A 335 -12.21 -1.59 4.20
N PRO A 336 -13.34 -1.47 3.49
CA PRO A 336 -14.27 -0.39 3.73
C PRO A 336 -15.01 -0.58 5.05
N TYR A 337 -15.16 0.51 5.80
CA TYR A 337 -15.99 0.53 7.01
C TYR A 337 -17.46 0.23 6.66
N LYS A 338 -17.93 0.79 5.55
CA LYS A 338 -19.25 0.52 4.98
C LYS A 338 -19.23 0.82 3.48
N VAL A 339 -19.98 0.03 2.72
CA VAL A 339 -20.30 0.31 1.32
C VAL A 339 -21.62 1.08 1.29
N THR A 340 -21.64 2.22 0.61
CA THR A 340 -22.84 3.06 0.43
C THR A 340 -22.96 3.53 -1.01
N TYR A 341 -24.12 4.08 -1.33
CA TYR A 341 -24.44 4.60 -2.66
C TYR A 341 -24.84 6.07 -2.54
N THR A 342 -24.55 6.89 -3.54
CA THR A 342 -25.08 8.26 -3.56
C THR A 342 -26.61 8.26 -3.65
N SER A 343 -27.19 7.27 -4.32
CA SER A 343 -28.64 7.06 -4.41
C SER A 343 -29.33 6.84 -3.06
N ASP A 344 -28.64 6.28 -2.06
CA ASP A 344 -29.12 6.17 -0.67
C ASP A 344 -29.54 7.54 -0.10
N TYR A 345 -28.99 8.63 -0.65
CA TYR A 345 -29.18 10.00 -0.18
C TYR A 345 -30.06 10.85 -1.09
N PHE A 346 -30.64 10.32 -2.18
CA PHE A 346 -31.40 11.13 -3.14
C PHE A 346 -32.57 11.91 -2.53
N GLN A 347 -33.30 11.33 -1.58
CA GLN A 347 -34.37 12.07 -0.89
C GLN A 347 -33.82 13.23 -0.07
N ALA A 348 -32.75 13.01 0.71
CA ALA A 348 -32.12 14.06 1.48
C ALA A 348 -31.53 15.17 0.58
N LEU A 349 -30.93 14.81 -0.55
CA LEU A 349 -30.44 15.75 -1.55
C LEU A 349 -31.59 16.57 -2.15
N TYR A 350 -32.74 15.94 -2.41
CA TYR A 350 -33.95 16.63 -2.90
C TYR A 350 -34.48 17.62 -1.85
N ASP A 351 -34.57 17.20 -0.60
CA ASP A 351 -35.05 18.05 0.50
C ASP A 351 -34.13 19.27 0.70
N HIS A 352 -32.82 19.08 0.55
CA HIS A 352 -31.85 20.17 0.53
C HIS A 352 -32.02 21.11 -0.66
N ALA A 353 -32.30 20.58 -1.86
CA ALA A 353 -32.59 21.40 -3.03
C ALA A 353 -33.86 22.25 -2.83
N VAL A 354 -34.91 21.67 -2.25
CA VAL A 354 -36.13 22.40 -1.86
C VAL A 354 -35.81 23.53 -0.86
N GLU A 355 -34.94 23.27 0.12
CA GLU A 355 -34.53 24.28 1.08
C GLU A 355 -33.71 25.42 0.45
N LEU A 356 -32.85 25.12 -0.53
CA LEU A 356 -32.16 26.15 -1.32
C LEU A 356 -33.15 27.03 -2.06
N ILE A 357 -34.19 26.45 -2.68
CA ILE A 357 -35.23 27.21 -3.36
C ILE A 357 -35.98 28.11 -2.37
N ARG A 358 -36.39 27.59 -1.21
CA ARG A 358 -37.08 28.35 -0.16
C ARG A 358 -36.28 29.55 0.34
N LYS A 359 -34.97 29.40 0.42
CA LYS A 359 -34.04 30.48 0.79
C LYS A 359 -33.78 31.49 -0.33
N GLY A 360 -34.38 31.31 -1.51
CA GLY A 360 -34.11 32.12 -2.69
C GLY A 360 -32.72 31.89 -3.27
N LEU A 361 -32.08 30.77 -2.94
CA LEU A 361 -30.72 30.41 -3.33
C LEU A 361 -30.70 29.38 -4.47
N ALA A 362 -31.84 28.97 -5.00
CA ALA A 362 -31.93 28.17 -6.21
C ALA A 362 -33.21 28.51 -6.99
N TYR A 363 -33.17 28.30 -8.31
CA TYR A 363 -34.28 28.55 -9.21
C TYR A 363 -34.32 27.49 -10.31
N VAL A 364 -35.51 27.21 -10.83
CA VAL A 364 -35.66 26.38 -12.03
C VAL A 364 -35.33 27.23 -13.26
N ASP A 365 -34.60 26.68 -14.20
CA ASP A 365 -34.16 27.35 -15.43
C ASP A 365 -34.57 26.53 -16.66
N HIS A 366 -34.94 27.20 -17.74
CA HIS A 366 -35.33 26.59 -19.03
C HIS A 366 -34.34 26.91 -20.17
N GLN A 367 -33.20 27.53 -19.87
CA GLN A 367 -32.11 27.68 -20.85
C GLN A 367 -31.63 26.32 -21.37
N THR A 368 -31.39 26.24 -22.68
CA THR A 368 -30.68 25.15 -23.34
C THR A 368 -29.21 25.10 -22.91
N ALA A 369 -28.51 23.99 -23.18
CA ALA A 369 -27.11 23.85 -22.80
C ALA A 369 -26.20 24.91 -23.46
N GLU A 370 -26.50 25.24 -24.72
CA GLU A 370 -25.83 26.26 -25.53
C GLU A 370 -26.06 27.66 -24.95
N GLU A 371 -27.30 28.00 -24.58
CA GLU A 371 -27.63 29.27 -23.93
C GLU A 371 -26.98 29.40 -22.56
N ILE A 372 -26.99 28.35 -21.73
CA ILE A 372 -26.29 28.36 -20.43
C ILE A 372 -24.79 28.63 -20.64
N LYS A 373 -24.17 28.00 -21.64
CA LYS A 373 -22.76 28.20 -21.95
C LYS A 373 -22.50 29.65 -22.37
N GLU A 374 -23.28 30.17 -23.32
CA GLU A 374 -23.18 31.55 -23.80
C GLU A 374 -23.35 32.57 -22.65
N TYR A 375 -24.36 32.38 -21.80
CA TYR A 375 -24.64 33.28 -20.69
C TYR A 375 -23.53 33.23 -19.63
N ARG A 376 -22.95 32.05 -19.36
CA ARG A 376 -21.78 31.94 -18.48
C ARG A 376 -20.55 32.64 -19.06
N GLU A 377 -20.30 32.51 -20.36
CA GLU A 377 -19.20 33.19 -21.05
C GLU A 377 -19.35 34.71 -21.01
N LYS A 378 -20.58 35.21 -21.18
CA LYS A 378 -20.93 36.64 -21.12
C LYS A 378 -21.17 37.15 -19.69
N LYS A 379 -21.07 36.29 -18.67
CA LYS A 379 -21.43 36.59 -17.27
C LYS A 379 -22.85 37.20 -17.14
N MET A 380 -23.83 36.72 -17.91
CA MET A 380 -25.22 37.23 -17.90
C MET A 380 -26.12 36.37 -17.01
N ASN A 381 -27.02 37.01 -16.26
CA ASN A 381 -28.05 36.31 -15.49
C ASN A 381 -29.03 35.59 -16.43
N SER A 382 -29.44 34.38 -16.07
CA SER A 382 -30.52 33.67 -16.74
C SER A 382 -31.81 34.50 -16.71
N PRO A 383 -32.63 34.53 -17.80
CA PRO A 383 -33.94 35.17 -17.79
C PRO A 383 -34.88 34.65 -16.69
N TRP A 384 -34.64 33.43 -16.21
CA TRP A 384 -35.44 32.77 -15.19
C TRP A 384 -34.91 32.93 -13.76
N ARG A 385 -33.80 33.64 -13.57
CA ARG A 385 -33.07 33.75 -12.30
C ARG A 385 -33.88 34.37 -11.15
N ASP A 386 -34.76 35.31 -11.48
CA ASP A 386 -35.53 36.09 -10.50
C ASP A 386 -36.99 35.67 -10.40
N ARG A 387 -37.33 34.48 -10.90
CA ARG A 387 -38.69 33.93 -10.75
C ARG A 387 -39.07 33.72 -9.27
N PRO A 388 -40.37 33.81 -8.91
CA PRO A 388 -40.82 33.58 -7.54
C PRO A 388 -40.42 32.20 -6.99
N VAL A 389 -40.22 32.15 -5.68
CA VAL A 389 -39.86 30.92 -4.95
C VAL A 389 -40.94 29.85 -5.14
N GLU A 390 -42.21 30.23 -5.04
CA GLU A 390 -43.36 29.35 -5.20
C GLU A 390 -43.42 28.73 -6.61
N GLU A 391 -43.07 29.51 -7.63
CA GLU A 391 -42.98 29.04 -9.01
C GLU A 391 -41.85 28.01 -9.16
N SER A 392 -40.67 28.28 -8.61
CA SER A 392 -39.54 27.34 -8.64
C SER A 392 -39.85 26.05 -7.87
N LEU A 393 -40.52 26.13 -6.73
CA LEU A 393 -40.93 24.95 -5.95
C LEU A 393 -41.89 24.06 -6.74
N LYS A 394 -42.90 24.67 -7.37
CA LYS A 394 -43.86 23.94 -8.20
C LYS A 394 -43.17 23.28 -9.39
N LEU A 395 -42.39 24.06 -10.14
CA LEU A 395 -41.69 23.53 -11.32
C LEU A 395 -40.69 22.43 -10.94
N PHE A 396 -39.99 22.54 -9.81
CA PHE A 396 -39.07 21.50 -9.37
C PHE A 396 -39.78 20.20 -8.97
N ASP A 397 -40.97 20.28 -8.36
CA ASP A 397 -41.84 19.11 -8.15
C ASP A 397 -42.34 18.52 -9.48
N ASP A 398 -42.70 19.39 -10.44
CA ASP A 398 -43.11 18.96 -11.79
C ASP A 398 -41.96 18.26 -12.54
N MET A 399 -40.71 18.73 -12.39
CA MET A 399 -39.51 18.06 -12.89
C MET A 399 -39.38 16.65 -12.28
N ARG A 400 -39.53 16.53 -10.96
CA ARG A 400 -39.45 15.25 -10.23
C ARG A 400 -40.55 14.27 -10.67
N ARG A 401 -41.75 14.76 -10.92
CA ARG A 401 -42.92 13.96 -11.34
C ARG A 401 -42.91 13.59 -12.82
N GLY A 402 -41.89 13.99 -13.58
CA GLY A 402 -41.76 13.71 -15.00
C GLY A 402 -42.75 14.47 -15.88
N MET A 403 -43.28 15.61 -15.39
CA MET A 403 -44.21 16.45 -16.14
C MET A 403 -43.49 17.46 -17.06
N ILE A 404 -42.16 17.54 -16.97
CA ILE A 404 -41.30 18.34 -17.82
C ILE A 404 -40.36 17.40 -18.59
N ALA A 405 -40.24 17.64 -19.90
CA ALA A 405 -39.43 16.80 -20.78
C ALA A 405 -37.93 16.85 -20.44
N GLU A 406 -37.19 15.80 -20.82
CA GLU A 406 -35.74 15.72 -20.66
C GLU A 406 -35.03 16.94 -21.27
N GLY A 407 -34.08 17.53 -20.53
CA GLY A 407 -33.35 18.72 -20.96
C GLY A 407 -34.15 20.03 -21.02
N ALA A 408 -35.47 20.00 -20.83
CA ALA A 408 -36.34 21.18 -20.91
C ALA A 408 -36.34 22.05 -19.65
N ALA A 409 -35.80 21.54 -18.53
CA ALA A 409 -35.55 22.32 -17.33
C ALA A 409 -34.37 21.79 -16.52
N THR A 410 -33.74 22.68 -15.77
CA THR A 410 -32.71 22.36 -14.78
C THR A 410 -32.96 23.14 -13.49
N LEU A 411 -32.57 22.58 -12.34
CA LEU A 411 -32.47 23.38 -11.11
C LEU A 411 -31.06 23.96 -11.05
N ARG A 412 -30.95 25.28 -10.94
CA ARG A 412 -29.66 25.97 -10.80
C ARG A 412 -29.54 26.63 -9.44
N MET A 413 -28.34 26.60 -8.88
CA MET A 413 -27.99 27.39 -7.72
C MET A 413 -27.95 28.87 -8.12
N LYS A 414 -28.47 29.75 -7.27
CA LYS A 414 -28.44 31.21 -7.44
C LYS A 414 -27.22 31.76 -6.73
N GLN A 415 -26.08 31.73 -7.42
CA GLN A 415 -24.77 32.10 -6.91
C GLN A 415 -24.41 33.54 -7.35
N ASP A 416 -23.30 33.72 -8.05
CA ASP A 416 -22.77 35.01 -8.50
C ASP A 416 -22.24 34.91 -9.93
N MET A 417 -23.07 35.33 -10.89
CA MET A 417 -22.72 35.30 -12.32
C MET A 417 -21.55 36.22 -12.69
N GLN A 418 -21.27 37.26 -11.89
CA GLN A 418 -20.18 38.20 -12.15
C GLN A 418 -18.84 37.73 -11.61
N ASN A 419 -18.83 36.70 -10.76
CA ASN A 419 -17.64 36.17 -10.14
C ASN A 419 -16.59 35.74 -11.17
N ASP A 420 -15.31 35.95 -10.85
CA ASP A 420 -14.22 35.46 -11.70
C ASP A 420 -14.06 33.94 -11.61
N ASN A 421 -14.52 33.33 -10.52
CA ASN A 421 -14.65 31.88 -10.46
C ASN A 421 -15.89 31.40 -11.22
N LYS A 422 -15.68 30.78 -12.38
CA LYS A 422 -16.75 30.22 -13.24
C LYS A 422 -17.66 29.20 -12.54
N ASN A 423 -17.25 28.63 -11.41
CA ASN A 423 -18.08 27.72 -10.60
C ASN A 423 -19.05 28.45 -9.67
N MET A 424 -19.02 29.77 -9.66
CA MET A 424 -20.04 30.62 -9.04
C MET A 424 -21.08 31.07 -10.08
N SER A 425 -20.95 30.68 -11.35
CA SER A 425 -21.86 31.07 -12.43
C SER A 425 -23.09 30.15 -12.49
N ASP A 426 -23.90 30.21 -11.44
CA ASP A 426 -25.17 29.49 -11.25
C ASP A 426 -25.09 28.02 -11.72
N LEU A 427 -24.38 27.18 -10.95
CA LEU A 427 -24.19 25.77 -11.26
C LEU A 427 -25.51 25.00 -11.28
N ILE A 428 -25.57 24.00 -12.15
CA ILE A 428 -26.72 23.11 -12.24
C ILE A 428 -26.64 22.10 -11.09
N ALA A 429 -27.67 22.06 -10.26
CA ALA A 429 -27.83 21.14 -9.15
C ALA A 429 -28.63 19.88 -9.56
N TYR A 430 -29.70 20.03 -10.34
CA TYR A 430 -30.51 18.93 -10.86
C TYR A 430 -30.76 19.09 -12.35
N ARG A 431 -30.81 17.96 -13.06
CA ARG A 431 -31.22 17.86 -14.46
C ARG A 431 -32.34 16.84 -14.58
N ILE A 432 -33.22 17.05 -15.54
CA ILE A 432 -34.02 15.97 -16.11
C ILE A 432 -33.14 15.35 -17.19
N LYS A 433 -32.24 14.45 -16.83
CA LYS A 433 -31.29 13.85 -17.79
C LYS A 433 -30.48 12.67 -17.23
N LEU A 434 -30.01 11.85 -18.16
CA LEU A 434 -28.88 10.92 -18.04
C LEU A 434 -27.58 11.57 -18.60
N CYS A 435 -26.44 11.45 -17.88
CA CYS A 435 -25.02 11.87 -18.19
C CYS A 435 -24.63 13.39 -18.23
N THR A 436 -23.37 13.89 -18.07
CA THR A 436 -21.99 13.50 -17.58
C THR A 436 -21.18 14.78 -17.13
N LEU A 437 -19.86 14.65 -16.86
CA LEU A 437 -18.97 15.20 -15.80
C LEU A 437 -18.10 16.43 -16.12
N GLU A 438 -17.57 17.10 -15.07
CA GLU A 438 -16.15 17.54 -14.92
C GLU A 438 -15.94 18.40 -13.64
N PHE A 439 -15.13 17.93 -12.68
CA PHE A 439 -14.97 18.56 -11.35
C PHE A 439 -13.49 18.66 -10.95
N ASP A 440 -12.89 19.85 -11.09
CA ASP A 440 -11.55 20.15 -10.56
C ASP A 440 -11.46 21.53 -9.85
N ILE A 441 -12.45 22.42 -10.04
CA ILE A 441 -12.38 23.84 -9.63
C ILE A 441 -13.50 24.27 -8.66
N ARG A 442 -14.24 23.30 -8.08
CA ARG A 442 -15.58 23.50 -7.49
C ARG A 442 -15.60 23.73 -5.97
N ARG A 443 -14.45 23.87 -5.30
CA ARG A 443 -14.38 24.04 -3.84
C ARG A 443 -15.29 25.17 -3.32
N PRO A 444 -15.31 26.39 -3.90
CA PRO A 444 -16.19 27.45 -3.42
C PRO A 444 -17.68 27.10 -3.59
N SER A 445 -18.07 26.46 -4.69
CA SER A 445 -19.45 26.02 -4.90
C SER A 445 -19.89 24.92 -3.94
N TYR A 446 -18.97 24.01 -3.56
CA TYR A 446 -19.24 22.96 -2.58
C TYR A 446 -19.53 23.55 -1.19
N TYR A 447 -18.64 24.41 -0.68
CA TYR A 447 -18.87 25.06 0.61
C TYR A 447 -20.05 26.04 0.58
N TRP A 448 -20.32 26.69 -0.55
CA TRP A 448 -21.49 27.56 -0.70
C TRP A 448 -22.80 26.81 -0.39
N VAL A 449 -22.98 25.59 -0.92
CA VAL A 449 -24.18 24.77 -0.65
C VAL A 449 -24.30 24.46 0.85
N LEU A 450 -23.18 24.12 1.48
CA LEU A 450 -23.15 23.73 2.89
C LEU A 450 -23.46 24.91 3.81
N VAL A 451 -22.91 26.09 3.52
CA VAL A 451 -23.19 27.34 4.23
C VAL A 451 -24.66 27.74 4.04
N ALA A 452 -25.15 27.74 2.80
CA ALA A 452 -26.54 28.06 2.46
C ALA A 452 -27.54 27.19 3.22
N LEU A 453 -27.20 25.92 3.46
CA LEU A 453 -28.05 24.95 4.14
C LEU A 453 -27.83 24.86 5.66
N GLY A 454 -26.80 25.53 6.21
CA GLY A 454 -26.44 25.41 7.62
C GLY A 454 -25.94 24.00 7.99
N LEU A 455 -25.31 23.30 7.05
CA LEU A 455 -24.81 21.93 7.22
C LEU A 455 -23.38 21.89 7.75
N TYR A 456 -22.96 20.72 8.24
CA TYR A 456 -21.56 20.44 8.54
C TYR A 456 -20.70 20.67 7.29
N GLN A 457 -19.62 21.41 7.45
CA GLN A 457 -18.68 21.74 6.39
C GLN A 457 -17.48 20.80 6.49
N PRO A 458 -17.50 19.64 5.80
CA PRO A 458 -16.35 18.76 5.78
C PRO A 458 -15.19 19.47 5.08
N TYR A 459 -14.00 19.26 5.63
CA TYR A 459 -12.80 19.81 5.05
C TYR A 459 -12.48 19.09 3.74
N VAL A 460 -12.56 19.81 2.63
CA VAL A 460 -12.11 19.35 1.31
C VAL A 460 -10.64 19.70 1.13
N TRP A 461 -9.83 18.68 0.87
CA TRP A 461 -8.41 18.82 0.60
C TRP A 461 -8.06 18.11 -0.71
N GLU A 462 -7.45 18.84 -1.64
CA GLU A 462 -7.11 18.36 -2.98
C GLU A 462 -5.63 18.03 -3.09
N TYR A 463 -5.36 17.00 -3.89
CA TYR A 463 -4.04 16.49 -4.18
C TYR A 463 -3.84 16.36 -5.69
N SER A 464 -2.59 16.44 -6.13
CA SER A 464 -2.22 16.30 -7.54
C SER A 464 -2.62 14.93 -8.07
N ARG A 465 -3.20 14.88 -9.28
CA ARG A 465 -3.46 13.61 -9.97
C ARG A 465 -2.14 12.90 -10.26
N LEU A 466 -2.12 11.58 -10.11
CA LEU A 466 -0.98 10.77 -10.51
C LEU A 466 -0.99 10.65 -12.04
N ASN A 467 -0.03 11.23 -12.75
CA ASN A 467 0.15 11.02 -14.18
C ASN A 467 1.41 10.19 -14.42
N ILE A 468 1.34 9.17 -15.28
CA ILE A 468 2.46 8.27 -15.58
C ILE A 468 2.83 8.36 -17.06
N SER A 469 4.13 8.32 -17.35
CA SER A 469 4.66 8.36 -18.73
C SER A 469 4.31 7.10 -19.53
N ASN A 470 4.36 7.21 -20.87
CA ASN A 470 4.16 6.11 -21.84
C ASN A 470 2.82 5.39 -21.73
N THR A 471 1.80 6.06 -21.18
CA THR A 471 0.45 5.54 -21.04
C THR A 471 -0.59 6.64 -21.21
N VAL A 472 -1.85 6.24 -21.39
CA VAL A 472 -3.02 7.11 -21.30
C VAL A 472 -3.88 6.63 -20.14
N MET A 473 -4.34 7.55 -19.29
CA MET A 473 -5.18 7.17 -18.14
C MET A 473 -6.61 7.69 -18.24
N SER A 474 -6.91 8.58 -19.18
CA SER A 474 -8.27 9.10 -19.29
C SER A 474 -9.21 7.98 -19.72
N LYS A 475 -10.34 7.87 -19.01
CA LYS A 475 -11.33 6.82 -19.24
C LYS A 475 -11.79 6.75 -20.70
N ARG A 476 -11.97 7.91 -21.34
CA ARG A 476 -12.34 8.00 -22.77
C ARG A 476 -11.28 7.34 -23.68
N LYS A 477 -9.99 7.61 -23.45
CA LYS A 477 -8.90 7.04 -24.24
C LYS A 477 -8.74 5.53 -23.96
N LEU A 478 -8.82 5.12 -22.70
CA LEU A 478 -8.76 3.70 -22.30
C LEU A 478 -9.93 2.89 -22.90
N ASN A 479 -11.15 3.40 -22.82
CA ASN A 479 -12.32 2.75 -23.41
C ASN A 479 -12.13 2.60 -24.93
N ARG A 480 -11.62 3.63 -25.61
CA ARG A 480 -11.34 3.56 -27.04
C ARG A 480 -10.32 2.47 -27.39
N LEU A 481 -9.21 2.37 -26.64
CA LEU A 481 -8.21 1.30 -26.85
C LEU A 481 -8.83 -0.10 -26.75
N VAL A 482 -9.70 -0.32 -25.77
CA VAL A 482 -10.33 -1.63 -25.53
C VAL A 482 -11.41 -1.93 -26.57
N THR A 483 -12.34 -0.98 -26.79
CA THR A 483 -13.48 -1.16 -27.69
C THR A 483 -13.04 -1.31 -29.15
N GLU A 484 -12.00 -0.57 -29.57
CA GLU A 484 -11.41 -0.67 -30.91
C GLU A 484 -10.36 -1.79 -31.03
N LYS A 485 -10.18 -2.63 -30.00
CA LYS A 485 -9.31 -3.83 -30.02
C LYS A 485 -7.81 -3.56 -30.26
N TRP A 486 -7.32 -2.38 -29.87
CA TRP A 486 -5.87 -2.08 -29.83
C TRP A 486 -5.14 -2.86 -28.72
N VAL A 487 -5.89 -3.29 -27.72
CA VAL A 487 -5.45 -4.12 -26.59
C VAL A 487 -6.45 -5.27 -26.38
N ASP A 488 -6.04 -6.32 -25.67
CA ASP A 488 -6.83 -7.55 -25.53
C ASP A 488 -8.12 -7.34 -24.71
N GLY A 489 -8.09 -6.40 -23.76
CA GLY A 489 -9.16 -6.13 -22.81
C GLY A 489 -8.79 -5.08 -21.77
N TRP A 490 -9.66 -4.86 -20.80
CA TRP A 490 -9.41 -3.95 -19.67
C TRP A 490 -8.33 -4.45 -18.71
N ASP A 491 -8.05 -5.74 -18.73
CA ASP A 491 -7.03 -6.45 -17.96
C ASP A 491 -5.77 -6.73 -18.79
N ASP A 492 -5.62 -6.15 -20.00
CA ASP A 492 -4.40 -6.31 -20.80
C ASP A 492 -3.17 -5.82 -19.99
N PRO A 493 -2.11 -6.64 -19.85
CA PRO A 493 -0.91 -6.30 -19.07
C PRO A 493 -0.19 -5.00 -19.47
N ARG A 494 -0.42 -4.48 -20.69
CA ARG A 494 0.16 -3.22 -21.17
C ARG A 494 -0.59 -1.99 -20.63
N LEU A 495 -1.81 -2.14 -20.15
CA LEU A 495 -2.58 -1.07 -19.52
C LEU A 495 -2.18 -0.89 -18.06
N LEU A 496 -2.16 0.36 -17.59
CA LEU A 496 -2.02 0.68 -16.17
C LEU A 496 -3.39 0.69 -15.45
N THR A 497 -4.33 -0.10 -15.94
CA THR A 497 -5.51 -0.50 -15.16
C THR A 497 -5.06 -1.37 -13.99
N LEU A 498 -5.75 -1.33 -12.86
CA LEU A 498 -5.40 -2.18 -11.71
C LEU A 498 -5.60 -3.66 -12.04
N ALA A 499 -6.59 -3.98 -12.88
CA ALA A 499 -6.77 -5.31 -13.45
C ALA A 499 -5.57 -5.72 -14.33
N GLY A 500 -5.13 -4.85 -15.24
CA GLY A 500 -3.98 -5.11 -16.12
C GLY A 500 -2.68 -5.30 -15.35
N LEU A 501 -2.42 -4.46 -14.35
CA LEU A 501 -1.26 -4.59 -13.47
C LEU A 501 -1.30 -5.90 -12.67
N ARG A 502 -2.46 -6.28 -12.12
CA ARG A 502 -2.62 -7.56 -11.42
C ARG A 502 -2.35 -8.74 -12.35
N ARG A 503 -2.92 -8.75 -13.56
CA ARG A 503 -2.70 -9.80 -14.58
C ARG A 503 -1.26 -9.82 -15.10
N ARG A 504 -0.59 -8.67 -15.17
CA ARG A 504 0.85 -8.53 -15.46
C ARG A 504 1.72 -9.20 -14.38
N GLY A 505 1.19 -9.45 -13.19
CA GLY A 505 1.91 -10.04 -12.06
C GLY A 505 2.38 -9.04 -11.00
N VAL A 506 1.96 -7.79 -11.11
CA VAL A 506 2.27 -6.74 -10.12
C VAL A 506 1.47 -6.99 -8.85
N SER A 507 2.09 -6.84 -7.68
CA SER A 507 1.42 -6.93 -6.39
C SER A 507 0.83 -5.59 -5.94
N SER A 508 -0.19 -5.64 -5.10
CA SER A 508 -0.73 -4.46 -4.44
C SER A 508 0.29 -3.78 -3.51
N THR A 509 1.16 -4.56 -2.87
CA THR A 509 2.23 -4.05 -2.00
C THR A 509 3.27 -3.23 -2.77
N ALA A 510 3.66 -3.65 -3.98
CA ALA A 510 4.55 -2.89 -4.84
C ALA A 510 3.90 -1.57 -5.29
N ILE A 511 2.61 -1.61 -5.67
CA ILE A 511 1.85 -0.40 -6.05
C ILE A 511 1.73 0.56 -4.86
N ASN A 512 1.39 0.07 -3.66
CA ASN A 512 1.31 0.87 -2.44
C ASN A 512 2.67 1.47 -2.06
N SER A 513 3.76 0.73 -2.26
CA SER A 513 5.13 1.22 -2.03
C SER A 513 5.52 2.32 -3.03
N PHE A 514 5.15 2.16 -4.30
CA PHE A 514 5.31 3.18 -5.32
C PHE A 514 4.54 4.46 -4.97
N ILE A 515 3.27 4.34 -4.58
CA ILE A 515 2.43 5.50 -4.19
C ILE A 515 3.01 6.19 -2.95
N ARG A 516 3.48 5.44 -1.97
CA ARG A 516 4.18 6.00 -0.81
C ARG A 516 5.44 6.75 -1.24
N GLY A 517 6.24 6.17 -2.14
CA GLY A 517 7.50 6.74 -2.61
C GLY A 517 7.32 8.03 -3.43
N ILE A 518 6.23 8.19 -4.18
CA ILE A 518 5.93 9.45 -4.89
C ILE A 518 5.45 10.56 -3.95
N GLY A 519 4.90 10.22 -2.78
CA GLY A 519 4.33 11.16 -1.84
C GLY A 519 2.98 11.77 -2.26
N ILE A 520 2.43 12.60 -1.38
CA ILE A 520 1.17 13.33 -1.60
C ILE A 520 1.52 14.80 -1.72
N THR A 521 1.43 15.35 -2.94
CA THR A 521 1.77 16.75 -3.22
C THR A 521 0.57 17.52 -3.76
N ARG A 522 0.67 18.85 -3.68
CA ARG A 522 -0.28 19.80 -4.30
C ARG A 522 0.27 20.44 -5.58
N SER A 523 1.51 20.13 -5.96
CA SER A 523 2.10 20.55 -7.21
C SER A 523 1.49 19.74 -8.36
N ASP A 524 0.77 20.44 -9.24
CA ASP A 524 0.15 19.82 -10.41
C ASP A 524 1.20 19.41 -11.45
N ASN A 525 0.84 18.42 -12.27
CA ASN A 525 1.51 18.11 -13.54
C ASN A 525 2.91 17.47 -13.50
N SER A 526 3.35 16.86 -12.40
CA SER A 526 4.56 16.02 -12.47
C SER A 526 4.25 14.69 -13.19
N LEU A 527 4.76 14.56 -14.42
CA LEU A 527 4.73 13.30 -15.15
C LEU A 527 5.72 12.33 -14.50
N ILE A 528 5.21 11.30 -13.85
CA ILE A 528 6.03 10.28 -13.20
C ILE A 528 6.44 9.24 -14.23
N ARG A 529 7.74 8.98 -14.36
CA ARG A 529 8.24 7.93 -15.27
C ARG A 529 7.75 6.56 -14.84
N VAL A 530 7.27 5.77 -15.81
CA VAL A 530 6.83 4.37 -15.58
C VAL A 530 7.93 3.51 -14.95
N ASP A 531 9.20 3.78 -15.26
CA ASP A 531 10.34 3.04 -14.72
C ASP A 531 10.43 3.14 -13.18
N ARG A 532 9.90 4.22 -12.58
CA ARG A 532 9.82 4.36 -11.12
C ARG A 532 8.84 3.36 -10.51
N LEU A 533 7.73 3.06 -11.17
CA LEU A 533 6.83 1.98 -10.78
C LEU A 533 7.54 0.63 -10.90
N GLU A 534 8.23 0.40 -12.03
CA GLU A 534 8.96 -0.83 -12.29
C GLU A 534 10.09 -1.09 -11.28
N TYR A 535 10.74 -0.04 -10.78
CA TYR A 535 11.70 -0.13 -9.69
C TYR A 535 11.09 -0.78 -8.44
N HIS A 536 9.96 -0.27 -7.95
CA HIS A 536 9.31 -0.83 -6.76
C HIS A 536 8.83 -2.27 -6.98
N ILE A 537 8.39 -2.60 -8.21
CA ILE A 537 8.04 -3.97 -8.60
C ILE A 537 9.28 -4.88 -8.49
N ARG A 538 10.42 -4.48 -9.06
CA ARG A 538 11.66 -5.28 -9.01
C ARG A 538 12.16 -5.48 -7.58
N GLU A 539 12.14 -4.44 -6.77
CA GLU A 539 12.60 -4.50 -5.38
C GLU A 539 11.82 -5.53 -4.55
N GLU A 540 10.52 -5.64 -4.77
CA GLU A 540 9.70 -6.66 -4.12
C GLU A 540 9.93 -8.05 -4.71
N LEU A 541 9.89 -8.19 -6.04
CA LEU A 541 10.00 -9.50 -6.69
C LEU A 541 11.37 -10.12 -6.49
N ASN A 542 12.44 -9.32 -6.38
CA ASN A 542 13.78 -9.82 -6.06
C ASN A 542 13.82 -10.56 -4.70
N LYS A 543 12.94 -10.18 -3.77
CA LYS A 543 12.84 -10.78 -2.42
C LYS A 543 11.83 -11.92 -2.33
N THR A 544 10.83 -11.93 -3.22
CA THR A 544 9.63 -12.76 -3.06
C THR A 544 9.37 -13.76 -4.19
N ALA A 545 9.96 -13.56 -5.37
CA ALA A 545 9.77 -14.45 -6.52
C ALA A 545 10.90 -15.49 -6.59
N PRO A 546 10.59 -16.80 -6.49
CA PRO A 546 11.59 -17.85 -6.61
C PRO A 546 12.18 -17.89 -8.01
N ARG A 547 13.46 -18.27 -8.09
CA ARG A 547 14.19 -18.43 -9.34
C ARG A 547 13.94 -19.79 -9.97
N THR A 548 13.86 -19.78 -11.28
CA THR A 548 13.71 -20.99 -12.10
C THR A 548 14.40 -20.79 -13.45
N MET A 549 14.69 -21.90 -14.14
CA MET A 549 15.30 -21.87 -15.47
C MET A 549 14.26 -22.08 -16.56
N VAL A 550 14.22 -21.12 -17.47
CA VAL A 550 13.40 -21.11 -18.68
C VAL A 550 14.25 -20.56 -19.80
N VAL A 551 14.18 -21.20 -20.97
CA VAL A 551 14.82 -20.76 -22.20
C VAL A 551 13.72 -20.34 -23.18
N LEU A 552 13.72 -19.07 -23.56
CA LEU A 552 12.68 -18.48 -24.41
C LEU A 552 12.85 -18.90 -25.87
N ARG A 553 14.08 -18.86 -26.38
CA ARG A 553 14.40 -19.20 -27.78
C ARG A 553 15.41 -20.34 -27.79
N PRO A 554 14.95 -21.60 -27.64
CA PRO A 554 15.84 -22.74 -27.41
C PRO A 554 16.74 -23.01 -28.62
N LEU A 555 18.04 -23.12 -28.35
CA LEU A 555 19.06 -23.63 -29.26
C LEU A 555 19.63 -24.92 -28.66
N LYS A 556 19.53 -26.00 -29.44
CA LYS A 556 19.93 -27.35 -29.01
C LYS A 556 21.45 -27.46 -28.89
N VAL A 557 21.90 -28.08 -27.80
CA VAL A 557 23.30 -28.40 -27.52
C VAL A 557 23.39 -29.87 -27.12
N VAL A 558 24.22 -30.64 -27.82
CA VAL A 558 24.47 -32.06 -27.54
C VAL A 558 25.82 -32.21 -26.86
N ILE A 559 25.81 -32.76 -25.64
CA ILE A 559 26.99 -33.05 -24.83
C ILE A 559 27.62 -34.37 -25.28
N THR A 560 28.63 -34.31 -26.14
CA THR A 560 29.16 -35.48 -26.87
C THR A 560 29.84 -36.50 -25.96
N ASN A 561 30.50 -36.06 -24.89
CA ASN A 561 31.23 -36.88 -23.92
C ASN A 561 30.38 -37.32 -22.71
N MET A 562 29.05 -37.22 -22.78
CA MET A 562 28.13 -37.77 -21.78
C MET A 562 27.48 -39.06 -22.30
N GLU A 563 27.42 -40.08 -21.43
CA GLU A 563 26.76 -41.37 -21.71
C GLU A 563 25.29 -41.16 -22.10
N GLU A 564 24.85 -41.88 -23.14
CA GLU A 564 23.47 -41.86 -23.59
C GLU A 564 22.55 -42.46 -22.52
N GLY A 565 21.41 -41.81 -22.26
CA GLY A 565 20.46 -42.25 -21.24
C GLY A 565 20.70 -41.70 -19.82
N LYS A 566 21.87 -41.12 -19.54
CA LYS A 566 22.21 -40.59 -18.21
C LYS A 566 21.53 -39.25 -17.93
N VAL A 567 20.90 -39.14 -16.76
CA VAL A 567 20.31 -37.89 -16.24
C VAL A 567 20.84 -37.66 -14.82
N LEU A 568 21.26 -36.43 -14.53
CA LEU A 568 21.72 -35.98 -13.21
C LEU A 568 20.76 -34.92 -12.67
N ASP A 569 20.19 -35.14 -11.49
CA ASP A 569 19.37 -34.12 -10.82
C ASP A 569 20.27 -33.19 -10.00
N LEU A 570 20.44 -31.97 -10.51
CA LEU A 570 21.26 -30.93 -9.91
C LEU A 570 20.41 -30.00 -9.04
N ASP A 571 21.03 -29.42 -8.01
CA ASP A 571 20.37 -28.46 -7.11
C ASP A 571 20.50 -27.03 -7.61
N GLY A 572 19.37 -26.44 -8.01
CA GLY A 572 19.23 -25.02 -8.33
C GLY A 572 18.72 -24.22 -7.14
N LYS A 573 19.33 -23.07 -6.85
CA LYS A 573 18.89 -22.19 -5.76
C LYS A 573 17.62 -21.41 -6.16
N MET A 574 16.59 -21.43 -5.32
CA MET A 574 15.39 -20.59 -5.52
C MET A 574 15.64 -19.12 -5.16
N TRP A 575 16.56 -18.86 -4.23
CA TRP A 575 16.87 -17.53 -3.71
C TRP A 575 18.38 -17.24 -3.81
N PRO A 576 18.81 -15.97 -3.99
CA PRO A 576 20.24 -15.63 -4.03
C PRO A 576 20.96 -16.07 -2.75
N ASP A 577 20.33 -15.76 -1.63
CA ASP A 577 20.86 -15.95 -0.28
C ASP A 577 20.35 -17.24 0.37
N ALA A 578 19.91 -18.20 -0.45
CA ALA A 578 19.44 -19.52 0.00
C ALA A 578 20.50 -20.18 0.90
N PRO A 579 20.16 -20.50 2.17
CA PRO A 579 21.05 -21.21 3.08
C PRO A 579 21.48 -22.55 2.48
N ALA A 580 22.72 -22.97 2.73
CA ALA A 580 23.21 -24.26 2.22
C ALA A 580 22.52 -25.46 2.89
N GLU A 581 22.04 -25.27 4.12
CA GLU A 581 21.49 -26.32 4.99
C GLU A 581 19.99 -26.54 4.78
N ASP A 582 19.30 -25.59 4.13
CA ASP A 582 17.85 -25.67 3.91
C ASP A 582 17.55 -26.24 2.51
N ALA A 583 17.24 -27.53 2.47
CA ALA A 583 16.86 -28.22 1.24
C ALA A 583 15.60 -27.63 0.57
N SER A 584 14.71 -26.96 1.32
CA SER A 584 13.50 -26.34 0.77
C SER A 584 13.78 -25.07 -0.05
N SER A 585 14.99 -24.52 0.08
CA SER A 585 15.46 -23.38 -0.70
C SER A 585 16.05 -23.77 -2.08
N TYR A 586 15.98 -25.05 -2.44
CA TYR A 586 16.48 -25.59 -3.71
C TYR A 586 15.38 -26.29 -4.50
N TYR A 587 15.55 -26.32 -5.83
CA TYR A 587 14.73 -27.10 -6.74
C TYR A 587 15.62 -27.98 -7.62
N LYS A 588 15.09 -29.13 -8.05
CA LYS A 588 15.82 -30.05 -8.91
C LYS A 588 15.82 -29.58 -10.36
N VAL A 589 16.98 -29.68 -10.99
CA VAL A 589 17.21 -29.38 -12.39
C VAL A 589 17.81 -30.62 -13.05
N PRO A 590 17.12 -31.27 -14.01
CA PRO A 590 17.68 -32.38 -14.73
C PRO A 590 18.78 -31.91 -15.68
N PHE A 591 19.93 -32.57 -15.65
CA PHE A 591 21.04 -32.42 -16.59
C PHE A 591 21.23 -33.71 -17.37
N SER A 592 21.09 -33.65 -18.68
CA SER A 592 21.20 -34.80 -19.58
C SER A 592 22.08 -34.47 -20.78
N ARG A 593 22.25 -35.45 -21.68
CA ARG A 593 23.06 -35.31 -22.89
C ARG A 593 22.58 -34.18 -23.81
N THR A 594 21.28 -33.91 -23.87
CA THR A 594 20.71 -32.87 -24.73
C THR A 594 20.20 -31.72 -23.86
N VAL A 595 20.86 -30.57 -23.99
CA VAL A 595 20.52 -29.34 -23.28
C VAL A 595 20.14 -28.25 -24.28
N TYR A 596 19.41 -27.25 -23.82
CA TYR A 596 18.97 -26.10 -24.60
C TYR A 596 19.39 -24.83 -23.88
N ILE A 597 19.92 -23.88 -24.65
CA ILE A 597 20.32 -22.54 -24.19
C ILE A 597 19.58 -21.48 -25.01
N GLU A 598 19.67 -20.21 -24.62
CA GLU A 598 19.15 -19.15 -25.50
C GLU A 598 19.93 -19.10 -26.80
N LYS A 599 19.22 -18.93 -27.92
CA LYS A 599 19.84 -18.68 -29.23
C LYS A 599 20.81 -17.49 -29.20
N THR A 600 20.54 -16.47 -28.37
CA THR A 600 21.41 -15.30 -28.20
C THR A 600 22.68 -15.56 -27.40
N ASP A 601 22.77 -16.69 -26.71
CA ASP A 601 23.96 -17.11 -25.94
C ASP A 601 24.97 -17.89 -26.81
N PHE A 602 24.74 -18.02 -28.12
CA PHE A 602 25.71 -18.51 -29.09
C PHE A 602 26.00 -17.49 -30.20
N ARG A 603 27.27 -17.41 -30.64
CA ARG A 603 27.70 -16.65 -31.83
C ARG A 603 28.80 -17.39 -32.58
N LEU A 604 28.82 -17.26 -33.90
CA LEU A 604 29.89 -17.84 -34.75
C LEU A 604 31.25 -17.17 -34.55
N LYS A 605 31.26 -15.86 -34.32
CA LYS A 605 32.48 -15.08 -34.09
C LYS A 605 32.55 -14.65 -32.63
N ASP A 606 33.64 -15.02 -31.98
CA ASP A 606 33.92 -14.55 -30.62
C ASP A 606 34.38 -13.08 -30.61
N SER A 607 34.12 -12.40 -29.49
CA SER A 607 34.59 -11.05 -29.23
C SER A 607 34.94 -10.88 -27.75
N LYS A 608 35.84 -9.93 -27.43
CA LYS A 608 36.35 -9.75 -26.05
C LYS A 608 35.27 -9.37 -25.03
N ASP A 609 34.19 -8.75 -25.49
CA ASP A 609 33.03 -8.28 -24.71
C ASP A 609 31.90 -9.32 -24.63
N TYR A 610 32.03 -10.44 -25.34
CA TYR A 610 31.03 -11.50 -25.35
C TYR A 610 31.40 -12.59 -24.34
N TYR A 611 30.44 -12.99 -23.51
CA TYR A 611 30.64 -14.06 -22.51
C TYR A 611 29.81 -15.32 -22.79
N GLY A 612 29.12 -15.40 -23.94
CA GLY A 612 28.42 -16.62 -24.35
C GLY A 612 29.35 -17.66 -25.01
N LEU A 613 28.73 -18.67 -25.61
CA LEU A 613 29.41 -19.72 -26.38
C LEU A 613 29.74 -19.27 -27.80
N ALA A 614 30.87 -19.75 -28.29
CA ALA A 614 31.35 -19.63 -29.65
C ALA A 614 32.23 -20.85 -29.98
N PRO A 615 32.51 -21.17 -31.25
CA PRO A 615 33.37 -22.29 -31.61
C PRO A 615 34.71 -22.27 -30.84
N GLY A 616 35.02 -23.37 -30.15
CA GLY A 616 36.23 -23.52 -29.32
C GLY A 616 36.19 -22.84 -27.94
N LYS A 617 35.15 -22.05 -27.64
CA LYS A 617 34.99 -21.31 -26.38
C LYS A 617 34.17 -22.09 -25.36
N SER A 618 34.45 -21.87 -24.08
CA SER A 618 33.72 -22.46 -22.96
C SER A 618 32.79 -21.48 -22.25
N ALA A 619 31.69 -21.98 -21.69
CA ALA A 619 30.78 -21.27 -20.81
C ALA A 619 30.29 -22.18 -19.68
N LEU A 620 29.97 -21.63 -18.51
CA LEU A 620 29.40 -22.38 -17.39
C LEU A 620 27.88 -22.49 -17.55
N LEU A 621 27.35 -23.70 -17.52
CA LEU A 621 25.92 -23.91 -17.32
C LEU A 621 25.58 -23.67 -15.84
N ARG A 622 24.66 -22.73 -15.56
CA ARG A 622 24.27 -22.34 -14.21
C ARG A 622 23.86 -23.58 -13.38
N TYR A 623 24.41 -23.71 -12.17
CA TYR A 623 24.25 -24.86 -11.27
C TYR A 623 24.81 -26.21 -11.77
N ALA A 624 25.38 -26.26 -12.98
CA ALA A 624 25.89 -27.48 -13.59
C ALA A 624 27.40 -27.44 -13.82
N PHE A 625 27.82 -27.71 -15.06
CA PHE A 625 29.20 -27.91 -15.47
C PHE A 625 29.61 -26.89 -16.55
N PRO A 626 30.90 -26.53 -16.63
CA PRO A 626 31.44 -25.88 -17.81
C PRO A 626 31.27 -26.76 -19.05
N ILE A 627 30.87 -26.16 -20.16
CA ILE A 627 30.81 -26.80 -21.48
C ILE A 627 31.68 -26.05 -22.48
N LYS A 628 32.33 -26.77 -23.40
CA LYS A 628 33.15 -26.23 -24.49
C LYS A 628 32.54 -26.59 -25.83
N CYS A 629 32.28 -25.59 -26.68
CA CYS A 629 31.80 -25.84 -28.04
C CYS A 629 32.90 -26.51 -28.88
N THR A 630 32.62 -27.70 -29.41
CA THR A 630 33.54 -28.46 -30.26
C THR A 630 33.16 -28.40 -31.73
N ASP A 631 31.86 -28.33 -32.05
CA ASP A 631 31.37 -28.36 -33.42
C ASP A 631 29.99 -27.67 -33.54
N VAL A 632 29.61 -27.26 -34.75
CA VAL A 632 28.37 -26.53 -35.06
C VAL A 632 27.69 -27.17 -36.26
N ILE A 633 26.42 -27.52 -36.12
CA ILE A 633 25.59 -28.10 -37.17
C ILE A 633 24.67 -27.03 -37.73
N TYR A 634 24.70 -26.90 -39.06
CA TYR A 634 23.92 -25.94 -39.83
C TYR A 634 22.67 -26.62 -40.40
N GLY A 635 21.59 -25.86 -40.53
CA GLY A 635 20.40 -26.24 -41.26
C GLY A 635 20.58 -26.05 -42.77
N ASP A 636 19.47 -25.90 -43.48
CA ASP A 636 19.47 -25.74 -44.94
C ASP A 636 20.22 -24.48 -45.41
N ASN A 637 20.31 -23.47 -44.54
CA ASN A 637 21.06 -22.25 -44.79
C ASN A 637 22.32 -22.20 -43.89
N PRO A 638 23.47 -21.68 -44.39
CA PRO A 638 24.70 -21.57 -43.62
C PRO A 638 24.61 -20.68 -42.36
N ASP A 639 23.62 -19.78 -42.31
CA ASP A 639 23.39 -18.89 -41.17
C ASP A 639 22.38 -19.46 -40.16
N ASP A 640 21.72 -20.57 -40.48
CA ASP A 640 20.75 -21.22 -39.59
C ASP A 640 21.42 -22.32 -38.77
N ILE A 641 21.68 -22.03 -37.50
CA ILE A 641 22.33 -22.97 -36.59
C ILE A 641 21.25 -23.79 -35.91
N VAL A 642 21.25 -25.10 -36.15
CA VAL A 642 20.25 -26.03 -35.63
C VAL A 642 20.72 -26.78 -34.39
N GLU A 643 22.02 -27.04 -34.27
CA GLU A 643 22.58 -27.80 -33.15
C GLU A 643 24.04 -27.40 -32.89
N ILE A 644 24.41 -27.33 -31.62
CA ILE A 644 25.80 -27.17 -31.16
C ILE A 644 26.24 -28.50 -30.55
N ARG A 645 27.47 -28.93 -30.86
CA ARG A 645 28.11 -30.04 -30.14
C ARG A 645 29.11 -29.49 -29.16
N ALA A 646 29.06 -29.97 -27.92
CA ALA A 646 29.92 -29.51 -26.85
C ALA A 646 30.39 -30.66 -25.96
N GLU A 647 31.50 -30.45 -25.28
CA GLU A 647 31.99 -31.36 -24.23
C GLU A 647 31.86 -30.69 -22.87
N TYR A 648 31.38 -31.42 -21.86
CA TYR A 648 31.31 -30.92 -20.48
C TYR A 648 32.53 -31.32 -19.67
N ASP A 649 32.90 -30.49 -18.70
CA ASP A 649 33.99 -30.71 -17.75
C ASP A 649 33.41 -31.17 -16.38
N PRO A 650 33.39 -32.49 -16.08
CA PRO A 650 32.90 -32.99 -14.80
C PRO A 650 33.76 -32.57 -13.61
N SER A 651 35.05 -32.27 -13.84
CA SER A 651 35.99 -31.85 -12.79
C SER A 651 35.81 -30.40 -12.35
N LYS A 652 35.05 -29.60 -13.14
CA LYS A 652 34.84 -28.15 -12.95
C LYS A 652 36.16 -27.37 -12.78
N THR A 653 37.24 -27.83 -13.41
CA THR A 653 38.55 -27.18 -13.35
C THR A 653 38.61 -25.95 -14.24
N SER A 654 37.89 -25.98 -15.36
CA SER A 654 37.70 -24.80 -16.21
C SER A 654 36.79 -23.78 -15.51
N LYS A 655 37.21 -22.51 -15.49
CA LYS A 655 36.44 -21.38 -14.94
C LYS A 655 36.09 -20.36 -16.03
N PRO A 656 35.09 -20.63 -16.88
CA PRO A 656 34.64 -19.69 -17.89
C PRO A 656 34.15 -18.37 -17.28
N LYS A 657 34.29 -17.28 -18.02
CA LYS A 657 33.73 -15.97 -17.61
C LYS A 657 32.21 -15.91 -17.72
N GLY A 658 31.65 -16.66 -18.67
CA GLY A 658 30.21 -16.71 -18.94
C GLY A 658 29.47 -17.71 -18.09
N VAL A 659 28.27 -17.34 -17.64
CA VAL A 659 27.32 -18.24 -16.98
C VAL A 659 25.98 -18.15 -17.71
N LEU A 660 25.54 -19.28 -18.28
CA LEU A 660 24.32 -19.39 -19.08
C LEU A 660 23.24 -20.09 -18.27
N HIS A 661 21.99 -19.64 -18.42
CA HIS A 661 20.84 -20.46 -18.02
C HIS A 661 20.55 -21.46 -19.15
N TRP A 662 19.93 -22.57 -18.78
CA TRP A 662 19.73 -23.70 -19.67
C TRP A 662 18.60 -24.57 -19.14
N VAL A 663 18.08 -25.43 -20.00
CA VAL A 663 17.13 -26.50 -19.66
C VAL A 663 17.56 -27.75 -20.41
N ALA A 664 17.14 -28.94 -19.99
CA ALA A 664 17.49 -30.18 -20.67
C ALA A 664 16.33 -31.13 -20.77
N GLU A 665 16.49 -32.15 -21.59
CA GLU A 665 15.56 -33.28 -21.64
C GLU A 665 15.52 -33.93 -20.24
N PRO A 666 14.35 -33.98 -19.58
CA PRO A 666 14.22 -34.54 -18.23
C PRO A 666 14.40 -36.06 -18.20
N ALA A 667 14.17 -36.72 -19.32
CA ALA A 667 14.42 -38.13 -19.54
C ALA A 667 14.84 -38.33 -21.01
N PRO A 668 15.54 -39.43 -21.34
CA PRO A 668 16.04 -39.66 -22.69
C PRO A 668 14.91 -39.61 -23.74
N GLY A 669 15.02 -38.71 -24.71
CA GLY A 669 14.03 -38.55 -25.78
C GLY A 669 12.73 -37.86 -25.36
N VAL A 670 12.65 -37.32 -24.15
CA VAL A 670 11.53 -36.51 -23.67
C VAL A 670 11.88 -35.04 -23.79
N GLU A 671 11.09 -34.28 -24.55
CA GLU A 671 11.30 -32.84 -24.67
C GLU A 671 11.10 -32.11 -23.32
N PRO A 672 11.79 -30.98 -23.09
CA PRO A 672 11.52 -30.12 -21.93
C PRO A 672 10.07 -29.63 -21.89
N LEU A 673 9.63 -29.19 -20.70
CA LEU A 673 8.30 -28.63 -20.52
C LEU A 673 8.10 -27.40 -21.41
N LYS A 674 7.10 -27.42 -22.29
CA LYS A 674 6.76 -26.31 -23.18
C LYS A 674 5.86 -25.30 -22.49
N LEU A 675 6.08 -24.02 -22.81
CA LEU A 675 5.28 -22.91 -22.29
C LEU A 675 5.20 -21.75 -23.27
N GLU A 676 4.11 -21.00 -23.20
CA GLU A 676 3.95 -19.72 -23.89
C GLU A 676 4.46 -18.59 -22.98
N VAL A 677 5.33 -17.72 -23.49
CA VAL A 677 5.77 -16.50 -22.81
C VAL A 677 5.34 -15.27 -23.59
N ARG A 678 4.75 -14.31 -22.89
CA ARG A 678 4.34 -13.01 -23.43
C ARG A 678 5.28 -11.94 -22.88
N LEU A 679 6.05 -11.31 -23.76
CA LEU A 679 6.93 -10.21 -23.43
C LEU A 679 6.22 -8.90 -23.74
N PHE A 680 6.18 -7.99 -22.77
CA PHE A 680 5.54 -6.69 -22.91
C PHE A 680 6.56 -5.57 -22.88
N GLU A 681 6.42 -4.62 -23.81
CA GLU A 681 7.14 -3.34 -23.84
C GLU A 681 6.16 -2.19 -23.59
N LYS A 682 6.67 -0.96 -23.52
CA LYS A 682 5.86 0.25 -23.38
C LYS A 682 4.82 0.32 -24.51
N LEU A 683 3.55 0.57 -24.16
CA LEU A 683 2.43 0.60 -25.11
C LEU A 683 2.54 1.76 -26.11
N PHE A 684 3.06 2.89 -25.64
CA PHE A 684 3.27 4.10 -26.42
C PHE A 684 4.76 4.41 -26.53
N MET A 685 5.18 4.91 -27.69
CA MET A 685 6.57 5.29 -27.95
C MET A 685 6.95 6.57 -27.22
N SER A 686 6.04 7.55 -27.20
CA SER A 686 6.26 8.85 -26.56
C SER A 686 6.08 8.79 -25.04
N GLU A 687 6.82 9.62 -24.30
CA GLU A 687 6.67 9.72 -22.84
C GLU A 687 5.31 10.31 -22.42
N ASN A 688 4.73 11.21 -23.22
CA ASN A 688 3.43 11.81 -22.92
C ASN A 688 2.47 11.71 -24.12
N PRO A 689 1.94 10.51 -24.43
CA PRO A 689 1.02 10.33 -25.56
C PRO A 689 -0.32 11.04 -25.32
N ALA A 690 -0.64 11.41 -24.07
CA ALA A 690 -1.90 12.04 -23.75
C ALA A 690 -2.08 13.44 -24.38
N GLU A 691 -0.97 14.14 -24.66
CA GLU A 691 -0.92 15.50 -25.23
C GLU A 691 -0.78 15.51 -26.76
N LEU A 692 -0.66 14.34 -27.40
CA LEU A 692 -0.58 14.25 -28.86
C LEU A 692 -1.97 14.38 -29.50
N ASP A 693 -2.04 15.09 -30.63
CA ASP A 693 -3.23 15.19 -31.46
C ASP A 693 -3.64 13.79 -32.00
N ASP A 694 -2.69 13.10 -32.64
CA ASP A 694 -2.82 11.69 -33.03
C ASP A 694 -2.10 10.76 -32.05
N TRP A 695 -2.64 10.64 -30.85
CA TRP A 695 -2.09 9.75 -29.82
C TRP A 695 -2.23 8.26 -30.14
N LEU A 696 -3.11 7.85 -31.07
CA LEU A 696 -3.24 6.44 -31.46
C LEU A 696 -2.13 6.02 -32.44
N GLY A 697 -1.68 6.93 -33.31
CA GLY A 697 -0.52 6.70 -34.16
C GLY A 697 0.80 6.46 -33.40
N ASP A 698 0.87 6.83 -32.12
CA ASP A 698 2.05 6.64 -31.25
C ASP A 698 2.14 5.23 -30.60
N LEU A 699 1.20 4.33 -30.89
CA LEU A 699 1.22 2.97 -30.39
C LEU A 699 2.47 2.21 -30.87
N ASN A 700 3.13 1.53 -29.93
CA ASN A 700 4.31 0.73 -30.21
C ASN A 700 3.90 -0.63 -30.84
N PRO A 701 4.28 -0.91 -32.10
CA PRO A 701 3.96 -2.17 -32.77
C PRO A 701 4.66 -3.37 -32.13
N HIS A 702 5.73 -3.14 -31.36
CA HIS A 702 6.48 -4.16 -30.63
C HIS A 702 6.11 -4.19 -29.14
N SER A 703 4.96 -3.62 -28.74
CA SER A 703 4.50 -3.60 -27.34
C SER A 703 4.20 -4.98 -26.76
N LYS A 704 3.99 -6.00 -27.60
CA LYS A 704 3.71 -7.38 -27.20
C LYS A 704 4.40 -8.34 -28.17
N GLU A 705 5.23 -9.23 -27.64
CA GLU A 705 5.80 -10.38 -28.34
C GLU A 705 5.29 -11.67 -27.68
N VAL A 706 4.83 -12.63 -28.48
CA VAL A 706 4.36 -13.94 -27.99
C VAL A 706 5.31 -15.03 -28.47
N ILE A 707 5.92 -15.72 -27.52
CA ILE A 707 6.83 -16.84 -27.73
C ILE A 707 6.08 -18.11 -27.36
N LYS A 708 5.82 -19.00 -28.34
CA LYS A 708 4.97 -20.18 -28.14
C LYS A 708 5.72 -21.43 -27.67
N ASP A 709 6.99 -21.54 -28.01
CA ASP A 709 7.80 -22.76 -27.86
C ASP A 709 9.00 -22.54 -26.93
N ALA A 710 8.77 -21.88 -25.79
CA ALA A 710 9.79 -21.76 -24.74
C ALA A 710 9.88 -23.06 -23.93
N TYR A 711 11.07 -23.37 -23.42
CA TYR A 711 11.36 -24.58 -22.66
C TYR A 711 11.67 -24.27 -21.20
N ALA A 712 11.09 -25.02 -20.27
CA ALA A 712 11.32 -24.92 -18.82
C ALA A 712 11.79 -26.23 -18.19
N VAL A 713 12.27 -26.09 -16.97
CA VAL A 713 12.42 -27.20 -16.03
C VAL A 713 11.07 -27.84 -15.67
N PRO A 714 11.02 -29.17 -15.40
CA PRO A 714 9.76 -29.88 -15.12
C PRO A 714 9.02 -29.38 -13.88
N SER A 715 9.72 -28.84 -12.88
CA SER A 715 9.11 -28.36 -11.62
C SER A 715 8.06 -27.27 -11.86
N LEU A 716 8.17 -26.54 -12.97
CA LEU A 716 7.24 -25.47 -13.34
C LEU A 716 5.86 -26.00 -13.78
N ALA A 717 5.70 -27.30 -14.01
CA ALA A 717 4.42 -27.93 -14.34
C ALA A 717 3.35 -27.73 -13.25
N THR A 718 3.78 -27.51 -12.00
CA THR A 718 2.90 -27.31 -10.84
C THR A 718 2.66 -25.82 -10.50
N ALA A 719 3.07 -24.90 -11.37
CA ALA A 719 2.92 -23.47 -11.15
C ALA A 719 1.44 -23.07 -11.06
N VAL A 720 1.09 -22.35 -10.00
CA VAL A 720 -0.28 -21.88 -9.75
C VAL A 720 -0.56 -20.56 -10.46
N LEU A 721 -1.83 -20.32 -10.82
CA LEU A 721 -2.26 -19.06 -11.43
C LEU A 721 -1.83 -17.85 -10.57
N GLY A 722 -1.27 -16.83 -11.21
CA GLY A 722 -0.71 -15.65 -10.53
C GLY A 722 0.60 -15.91 -9.76
N GLY A 723 1.11 -17.15 -9.75
CA GLY A 723 2.42 -17.49 -9.20
C GLY A 723 3.51 -16.71 -9.92
N LYS A 724 4.48 -16.19 -9.15
CA LYS A 724 5.52 -15.27 -9.64
C LYS A 724 6.87 -15.97 -9.60
N PHE A 725 7.68 -15.75 -10.62
CA PHE A 725 8.98 -16.38 -10.75
C PHE A 725 9.98 -15.40 -11.33
N GLN A 726 11.23 -15.49 -10.91
CA GLN A 726 12.33 -14.91 -11.65
C GLN A 726 12.84 -15.96 -12.64
N PHE A 727 12.68 -15.71 -13.94
CA PHE A 727 13.37 -16.52 -14.94
C PHE A 727 14.82 -16.05 -15.01
N GLU A 728 15.74 -16.96 -14.73
CA GLU A 728 17.17 -16.67 -14.64
C GLU A 728 17.64 -15.86 -15.85
N ARG A 729 18.32 -14.73 -15.60
CA ARG A 729 18.82 -13.74 -16.58
C ARG A 729 17.76 -13.01 -17.44
N LEU A 730 16.49 -13.41 -17.42
CA LEU A 730 15.48 -12.90 -18.35
C LEU A 730 14.57 -11.82 -17.75
N GLY A 731 14.17 -11.97 -16.49
CA GLY A 731 13.23 -11.06 -15.85
C GLY A 731 12.35 -11.73 -14.80
N TYR A 732 11.33 -11.01 -14.37
CA TYR A 732 10.28 -11.53 -13.52
C TYR A 732 9.02 -11.77 -14.32
N PHE A 733 8.36 -12.90 -14.04
CA PHE A 733 7.24 -13.42 -14.79
C PHE A 733 6.15 -13.88 -13.83
N ALA A 734 4.90 -13.86 -14.29
CA ALA A 734 3.76 -14.39 -13.56
C ALA A 734 2.95 -15.34 -14.44
N VAL A 735 2.39 -16.38 -13.83
CA VAL A 735 1.48 -17.32 -14.49
C VAL A 735 0.19 -16.58 -14.85
N ASP A 736 -0.11 -16.48 -16.15
CA ASP A 736 -1.29 -15.79 -16.67
C ASP A 736 -2.57 -16.61 -16.44
N THR A 737 -3.71 -15.93 -16.38
CA THR A 737 -5.04 -16.54 -16.24
C THR A 737 -5.45 -17.41 -17.43
N ASP A 738 -4.82 -17.26 -18.60
CA ASP A 738 -5.04 -18.14 -19.75
C ASP A 738 -4.34 -19.50 -19.61
N SER A 739 -3.60 -19.74 -18.51
CA SER A 739 -2.95 -21.02 -18.26
C SER A 739 -3.96 -22.12 -17.95
N THR A 740 -3.72 -23.29 -18.51
CA THR A 740 -4.48 -24.54 -18.31
C THR A 740 -3.51 -25.67 -17.93
N PRO A 741 -3.98 -26.81 -17.42
CA PRO A 741 -3.11 -27.96 -17.13
C PRO A 741 -2.29 -28.42 -18.34
N GLU A 742 -2.80 -28.24 -19.56
CA GLU A 742 -2.14 -28.64 -20.81
C GLU A 742 -1.28 -27.54 -21.42
N LYS A 743 -1.50 -26.27 -21.04
CA LYS A 743 -0.82 -25.11 -21.61
C LYS A 743 -0.52 -24.07 -20.53
N LEU A 744 0.76 -23.94 -20.18
CA LEU A 744 1.23 -22.90 -19.27
C LEU A 744 1.55 -21.61 -20.04
N VAL A 745 1.06 -20.49 -19.51
CA VAL A 745 1.24 -19.16 -20.09
C VAL A 745 1.86 -18.23 -19.04
N PHE A 746 2.95 -17.56 -19.40
CA PHE A 746 3.65 -16.63 -18.52
C PHE A 746 3.68 -15.23 -19.12
N ASN A 747 3.37 -14.23 -18.30
CA ASN A 747 3.50 -12.82 -18.64
C ASN A 747 4.79 -12.26 -18.04
N ARG A 748 5.60 -11.53 -18.83
CA ARG A 748 6.72 -10.77 -18.27
C ARG A 748 6.18 -9.61 -17.45
N THR A 749 6.40 -9.65 -16.14
CA THR A 749 6.03 -8.58 -15.23
C THR A 749 6.99 -7.40 -15.38
N VAL A 750 8.30 -7.64 -15.29
CA VAL A 750 9.33 -6.59 -15.42
C VAL A 750 10.70 -7.20 -15.74
N THR A 751 11.56 -6.47 -16.44
CA THR A 751 12.96 -6.85 -16.70
C THR A 751 13.82 -6.80 -15.44
N LEU A 752 14.96 -7.50 -15.42
CA LEU A 752 15.88 -7.50 -14.26
C LEU A 752 16.58 -6.16 -14.01
N ARG A 753 16.78 -5.37 -15.05
CA ARG A 753 17.43 -4.06 -15.00
C ARG A 753 16.59 -3.07 -15.79
N ASP A 754 16.68 -1.80 -15.42
CA ASP A 754 16.15 -0.73 -16.26
C ASP A 754 16.84 -0.76 -17.63
N SER A 755 16.04 -0.64 -18.68
CA SER A 755 16.52 -0.53 -20.06
C SER A 755 17.14 0.83 -20.37
N TYR A 756 17.09 1.78 -19.40
CA TYR A 756 17.57 3.14 -19.57
C TYR A 756 19.05 3.28 -19.21
N GLY A 757 19.89 3.40 -20.24
CA GLY A 757 21.34 3.61 -20.12
C GLY A 757 22.19 3.17 -21.32
N LYS A 758 21.61 2.54 -22.35
CA LYS A 758 22.36 2.10 -23.56
C LYS A 758 22.00 2.79 -24.87
N ALA A 759 21.16 3.82 -24.85
CA ALA A 759 20.95 4.72 -25.98
C ALA A 759 21.58 6.09 -25.67
N GLY A 760 22.91 6.13 -25.63
CA GLY A 760 23.62 7.35 -26.03
C GLY A 760 23.53 7.46 -27.55
N PRO A 761 23.50 8.67 -28.13
CA PRO A 761 23.41 8.82 -29.57
C PRO A 761 24.62 8.12 -30.21
N LYS A 762 24.35 7.19 -31.12
CA LYS A 762 25.31 6.89 -32.18
C LYS A 762 24.97 7.78 -33.35
#